data_AF-A0A0U5GNJ7-F1
#
_entry.id   AF-A0A0U5GNJ7-F1
#
_cell.length_a   1.000
_cell.length_b   1.000
_cell.length_c   1.000
_cell.angle_alpha   90.00
_cell.angle_beta   90.00
_cell.angle_gamma   90.00
#
_symmetry.space_group_name_H-M   'P 1'
#
loop_
_entity.id
_entity.type
_entity.pdbx_description
1 polymer ?
#
loop_
_entity_poly.entity_id
_entity_poly.type
_entity_poly.pdbx_seq_one_letter_code
_entity_poly.pdbx_strand_id
1 'polypeptide(L)'
;MCAHRYYPIQGIKDGLSPDGQVPIRREINEWIESKDQADRDQVVLFVLALDYFQQMDPKDRDSYFQIAGIHGMPYKSWDEPEATVDEVHGKGYCVHANCLFPLWHRPYLLLYEQRIYEIIVGEIIPKMQASKTKKDELRKAASTWRLPYWDWAKNPTIPKLLDRETLNMKVLGKSMAKDNPLFKFRMPQQQKMADFGVGSLKWWEFPEPLRYGECLATSRCPTNKERTDSKSWANGVVNTKTANEFLNKQPSITGFEYGEATELVYRLLTYPMNFVSFATTARDASEDSSSKTKVTNDMNLEFIHNNIHYWVGGDGGHMSQIPVATFDPVFWFHHWQVHNLDRLYAIWQTLHPEEWFKADTTRIFNQETIGMGKIITNKTAFRPFHKDEAGTLWTPNDARDWFKLGYTYPELKRWDYATDQDQTLALHEYINNSYGVTRRQALGIAKSDAPIDGIIATVDGVKTKDYAVSIRYAKFAMGGNPFNLKVYLLPKGETQKTFADAHFVTNVYNFSQPATQNGETVCSNCADLEAQNVQVTAYIPLTTFLIKKIQQQQLQSLEPVHVEDLLNGRLYWEVDMMGTQIPEERWKDKLNLDVQVSVTEMSYAEDPKAPADFQEPEIIPTLGTEADRAPEPGSAADINQSVNDTVKDNGLGDFFPPGDTYPEEVAKKAAELKNDPNNPLKSPEQLKDLATLALYQPVIYCDDSGSMSDTGPWRNTEQRWAKQRELVTRMTSITNRAVPNNQRKGVHLRMINQHLSNADNLDSDAVARIISNMYPHPYHSTPIGTNLKQKVLDPLVYSVIKSGRKLERPYLILILTDGCPWMEPEDAFRNAIVDCARFLDRNGYRKDAVRFCLSTIGTHEDAEWFLDSFDTDRQALEVLHRTAGHIDQRYDQLRQNEKELESWLLSMLMSPVQLLKAG
;
A
#
# COMPACT_ATOMS: atom_id res chain seq x y z
N MET A 1 12.78 24.04 47.94
CA MET A 1 13.15 23.53 46.61
C MET A 1 12.58 24.52 45.61
N CYS A 2 13.40 25.17 44.78
CA CYS A 2 12.84 25.91 43.64
C CYS A 2 12.27 24.88 42.66
N ALA A 3 11.03 25.05 42.23
CA ALA A 3 10.42 24.22 41.20
C ALA A 3 11.30 24.27 39.92
N HIS A 4 11.42 23.15 39.22
CA HIS A 4 12.07 23.12 37.91
C HIS A 4 11.38 24.09 36.96
N ARG A 5 12.15 24.86 36.19
CA ARG A 5 11.61 25.83 35.23
C ARG A 5 11.73 25.27 33.82
N TYR A 6 10.60 24.79 33.31
CA TYR A 6 10.48 24.28 31.95
C TYR A 6 10.75 25.37 30.91
N TYR A 7 11.27 24.99 29.74
CA TYR A 7 11.53 25.89 28.63
C TYR A 7 10.23 26.13 27.84
N PRO A 8 9.65 27.35 27.87
CA PRO A 8 8.40 27.62 27.18
C PRO A 8 8.62 27.81 25.69
N ILE A 9 8.20 26.83 24.88
CA ILE A 9 8.21 26.93 23.42
C ILE A 9 6.92 27.64 23.00
N GLN A 10 7.05 28.86 22.47
CA GLN A 10 5.92 29.71 22.09
C GLN A 10 6.06 30.27 20.66
N GLY A 11 7.25 30.16 20.06
CA GLY A 11 7.60 30.84 18.83
C GLY A 11 7.89 32.33 19.07
N ILE A 12 8.51 32.98 18.08
CA ILE A 12 8.91 34.39 18.21
C ILE A 12 7.68 35.30 18.15
N LYS A 13 7.43 36.04 19.22
CA LYS A 13 6.31 37.01 19.32
C LYS A 13 6.65 38.41 18.84
N ASP A 14 7.95 38.70 18.71
CA ASP A 14 8.42 39.95 18.15
C ASP A 14 8.16 39.99 16.63
N GLY A 15 7.85 41.18 16.13
CA GLY A 15 7.56 41.42 14.72
C GLY A 15 6.13 41.06 14.29
N LEU A 16 5.29 40.55 15.21
CA LEU A 16 3.87 40.34 14.94
C LEU A 16 3.15 41.69 14.84
N SER A 17 2.29 41.80 13.83
CA SER A 17 1.51 43.01 13.61
C SER A 17 0.14 42.93 14.32
N PRO A 18 -0.42 44.05 14.83
CA PRO A 18 -1.73 44.07 15.47
C PRO A 18 -2.89 43.62 14.56
N ASP A 19 -2.71 43.71 13.24
CA ASP A 19 -3.69 43.29 12.23
C ASP A 19 -3.63 41.79 11.88
N GLY A 20 -2.78 41.02 12.57
CA GLY A 20 -2.64 39.58 12.37
C GLY A 20 -1.60 39.18 11.31
N GLN A 21 -0.86 40.13 10.73
CA GLN A 21 0.28 39.79 9.89
C GLN A 21 1.43 39.23 10.72
N VAL A 22 2.09 38.21 10.19
CA VAL A 22 3.19 37.50 10.85
C VAL A 22 4.44 37.48 9.96
N PRO A 23 5.66 37.52 10.51
CA PRO A 23 6.88 37.45 9.71
C PRO A 23 6.98 36.19 8.84
N ILE A 24 7.69 36.33 7.73
CA ILE A 24 7.75 35.32 6.67
C ILE A 24 9.05 34.52 6.80
N ARG A 25 8.93 33.19 6.75
CA ARG A 25 10.06 32.28 6.56
C ARG A 25 10.50 32.36 5.11
N ARG A 26 11.71 32.84 4.85
CA ARG A 26 12.21 33.09 3.49
C ARG A 26 12.84 31.84 2.89
N GLU A 27 12.79 31.67 1.56
CA GLU A 27 13.64 30.70 0.88
C GLU A 27 15.09 31.12 1.05
N ILE A 28 15.96 30.19 1.41
CA ILE A 28 17.30 30.46 1.91
C ILE A 28 18.19 31.09 0.84
N ASN A 29 18.14 30.62 -0.41
CA ASN A 29 18.93 31.18 -1.51
C ASN A 29 18.46 32.61 -1.82
N GLU A 30 17.14 32.85 -1.85
CA GLU A 30 16.56 34.19 -2.03
C GLU A 30 16.88 35.13 -0.86
N TRP A 31 16.94 34.61 0.37
CA TRP A 31 17.28 35.37 1.56
C TRP A 31 18.75 35.78 1.59
N ILE A 32 19.66 34.84 1.27
CA ILE A 32 21.11 35.11 1.23
C ILE A 32 21.48 36.11 0.14
N GLU A 33 20.80 36.03 -1.01
CA GLU A 33 21.08 36.89 -2.17
C GLU A 33 20.31 38.22 -2.10
N SER A 34 19.49 38.42 -1.05
CA SER A 34 18.70 39.63 -0.88
C SER A 34 19.56 40.88 -0.77
N LYS A 35 19.11 41.94 -1.47
CA LYS A 35 19.72 43.29 -1.40
C LYS A 35 19.13 44.12 -0.26
N ASP A 36 18.05 43.65 0.37
CA ASP A 36 17.45 44.34 1.50
C ASP A 36 18.42 44.38 2.69
N GLN A 37 18.53 45.55 3.33
CA GLN A 37 19.50 45.71 4.40
C GLN A 37 19.11 44.93 5.66
N ALA A 38 17.82 44.75 5.93
CA ALA A 38 17.38 43.94 7.06
C ALA A 38 17.71 42.47 6.82
N ASP A 39 17.44 41.92 5.63
CA ASP A 39 17.82 40.53 5.30
C ASP A 39 19.33 40.30 5.46
N ARG A 40 20.16 41.23 4.97
CA ARG A 40 21.63 41.14 5.11
C ARG A 40 22.08 41.20 6.57
N ASP A 41 21.46 42.05 7.37
CA ASP A 41 21.73 42.12 8.81
C ASP A 41 21.26 40.83 9.50
N GLN A 42 20.12 40.26 9.11
CA GLN A 42 19.63 38.97 9.63
C GLN A 42 20.58 37.82 9.31
N VAL A 43 21.12 37.72 8.10
CA VAL A 43 22.12 36.68 7.73
C VAL A 43 23.34 36.76 8.66
N VAL A 44 23.84 37.96 8.93
CA VAL A 44 24.96 38.18 9.86
C VAL A 44 24.59 37.75 11.27
N LEU A 45 23.44 38.20 11.77
CA LEU A 45 22.98 37.86 13.12
C LEU A 45 22.78 36.35 13.30
N PHE A 46 22.19 35.69 12.30
CA PHE A 46 21.95 34.26 12.30
C PHE A 46 23.25 33.46 12.37
N VAL A 47 24.24 33.77 11.52
CA VAL A 47 25.53 33.07 11.52
C VAL A 47 26.25 33.25 12.85
N LEU A 48 26.26 34.46 13.41
CA LEU A 48 26.89 34.72 14.70
C LEU A 48 26.18 34.01 15.86
N ALA A 49 24.85 33.99 15.84
CA ALA A 49 24.05 33.30 16.85
C ALA A 49 24.19 31.78 16.77
N LEU A 50 24.20 31.21 15.57
CA LEU A 50 24.38 29.77 15.39
C LEU A 50 25.78 29.32 15.80
N ASP A 51 26.81 30.11 15.48
CA ASP A 51 28.17 29.83 15.97
C ASP A 51 28.21 29.84 17.51
N TYR A 52 27.64 30.85 18.14
CA TYR A 52 27.54 30.90 19.61
C TYR A 52 26.79 29.67 20.15
N PHE A 53 25.65 29.33 19.54
CA PHE A 53 24.79 28.22 19.94
C PHE A 53 25.51 26.87 19.86
N GLN A 54 26.30 26.66 18.81
CA GLN A 54 27.11 25.44 18.63
C GLN A 54 28.31 25.37 19.58
N GLN A 55 28.79 26.50 20.13
CA GLN A 55 29.91 26.56 21.08
C GLN A 55 29.48 26.49 22.56
N MET A 56 28.18 26.46 22.86
CA MET A 56 27.66 26.27 24.22
C MET A 56 28.13 24.92 24.81
N ASP A 57 28.27 24.82 26.13
CA ASP A 57 28.67 23.56 26.78
C ASP A 57 27.66 22.46 26.39
N PRO A 58 28.10 21.32 25.84
CA PRO A 58 27.19 20.24 25.45
C PRO A 58 26.40 19.62 26.60
N LYS A 59 26.68 19.97 27.87
CA LYS A 59 25.88 19.61 29.05
C LYS A 59 24.72 20.57 29.31
N ASP A 60 24.77 21.78 28.78
CA ASP A 60 23.70 22.76 28.96
C ASP A 60 22.46 22.29 28.21
N ARG A 61 21.31 22.21 28.90
CA ARG A 61 20.01 21.82 28.33
C ARG A 61 19.69 22.59 27.04
N ASP A 62 20.03 23.87 27.01
CA ASP A 62 19.69 24.79 25.92
C ASP A 62 20.81 24.92 24.87
N SER A 63 21.78 23.99 24.85
CA SER A 63 22.87 23.93 23.87
C SER A 63 22.42 23.29 22.56
N TYR A 64 23.15 23.57 21.46
CA TYR A 64 22.88 22.94 20.16
C TYR A 64 22.93 21.41 20.27
N PHE A 65 23.91 20.89 21.03
CA PHE A 65 24.09 19.45 21.20
C PHE A 65 22.90 18.80 21.92
N GLN A 66 22.41 19.37 23.03
CA GLN A 66 21.26 18.82 23.75
C GLN A 66 19.97 18.95 22.94
N ILE A 67 19.74 20.09 22.28
CA ILE A 67 18.55 20.27 21.43
C ILE A 67 18.59 19.32 20.24
N ALA A 68 19.71 19.17 19.54
CA ALA A 68 19.87 18.17 18.48
C ALA A 68 19.67 16.73 19.00
N GLY A 69 20.09 16.46 20.24
CA GLY A 69 19.96 15.17 20.90
C GLY A 69 18.53 14.75 21.25
N ILE A 70 17.55 15.66 21.22
CA ILE A 70 16.12 15.33 21.45
C ILE A 70 15.64 14.26 20.46
N HIS A 71 16.05 14.37 19.20
CA HIS A 71 15.61 13.48 18.14
C HIS A 71 16.12 12.04 18.29
N GLY A 72 17.30 11.85 18.86
CA GLY A 72 18.03 10.58 18.78
C GLY A 72 19.07 10.42 19.89
N MET A 73 20.29 10.05 19.51
CA MET A 73 21.40 9.97 20.46
C MET A 73 21.68 11.36 21.06
N PRO A 74 22.01 11.45 22.36
CA PRO A 74 22.44 10.36 23.25
C PRO A 74 21.32 9.66 24.03
N TYR A 75 20.05 9.77 23.61
CA TYR A 75 18.90 9.16 24.31
C TYR A 75 18.76 9.63 25.76
N LYS A 76 19.00 10.92 25.98
CA LYS A 76 18.82 11.58 27.27
C LYS A 76 17.52 12.35 27.27
N SER A 77 16.87 12.39 28.44
CA SER A 77 15.74 13.27 28.65
C SER A 77 16.15 14.73 28.45
N TRP A 78 15.29 15.50 27.78
CA TRP A 78 15.43 16.94 27.62
C TRP A 78 14.26 17.63 28.31
N ASP A 79 14.53 18.59 29.19
CA ASP A 79 13.53 19.38 29.92
C ASP A 79 12.44 18.59 30.69
N GLU A 80 12.67 17.31 31.02
CA GLU A 80 11.77 16.50 31.85
C GLU A 80 12.55 15.97 33.08
N PRO A 81 12.69 16.76 34.15
CA PRO A 81 13.59 16.44 35.28
C PRO A 81 13.20 15.18 36.06
N GLU A 82 11.96 14.74 35.94
CA GLU A 82 11.42 13.55 36.60
C GLU A 82 11.53 12.29 35.73
N ALA A 83 11.85 12.43 34.44
CA ALA A 83 11.97 11.29 33.52
C ALA A 83 13.28 10.52 33.75
N THR A 84 13.15 9.25 34.11
CA THR A 84 14.26 8.32 34.30
C THR A 84 14.81 7.82 32.95
N VAL A 85 16.08 7.39 32.94
CA VAL A 85 16.69 6.74 31.76
C VAL A 85 15.90 5.50 31.33
N ASP A 86 15.33 4.78 32.30
CA ASP A 86 14.47 3.63 32.07
C ASP A 86 13.16 4.03 31.36
N GLU A 87 12.55 5.18 31.70
CA GLU A 87 11.35 5.70 31.02
C GLU A 87 11.62 6.19 29.59
N VAL A 88 12.84 6.62 29.28
CA VAL A 88 13.26 6.98 27.91
C VAL A 88 13.71 5.74 27.11
N HIS A 89 13.81 4.56 27.75
CA HIS A 89 14.11 3.24 27.16
C HIS A 89 15.25 3.22 26.12
N GLY A 90 16.24 4.11 26.22
CA GLY A 90 17.32 4.22 25.22
C GLY A 90 16.86 4.61 23.80
N LYS A 91 15.69 5.26 23.64
CA LYS A 91 15.19 5.72 22.34
C LYS A 91 15.14 7.25 22.26
N GLY A 92 15.13 7.77 21.03
CA GLY A 92 14.96 9.19 20.76
C GLY A 92 13.48 9.59 20.84
N TYR A 93 13.20 10.88 21.03
CA TYR A 93 11.81 11.37 21.09
C TYR A 93 11.14 11.48 19.72
N CYS A 94 11.90 11.35 18.62
CA CYS A 94 11.36 11.57 17.28
C CYS A 94 10.25 10.57 16.94
N VAL A 95 9.21 11.09 16.29
CA VAL A 95 8.05 10.31 15.83
C VAL A 95 8.27 9.97 14.37
N HIS A 96 8.40 8.68 14.01
CA HIS A 96 8.52 8.19 12.63
C HIS A 96 7.55 7.03 12.40
N ALA A 97 7.12 6.84 11.16
CA ALA A 97 6.12 5.85 10.74
C ALA A 97 4.83 5.95 11.56
N ASN A 98 4.39 7.19 11.78
CA ASN A 98 3.20 7.55 12.54
C ASN A 98 2.62 8.87 11.98
N CYS A 99 1.29 9.02 11.97
CA CYS A 99 0.62 10.21 11.44
C CYS A 99 0.94 11.50 12.21
N LEU A 100 1.50 11.41 13.42
CA LEU A 100 1.99 12.56 14.18
C LEU A 100 3.35 13.08 13.70
N PHE A 101 4.00 12.42 12.73
CA PHE A 101 5.28 12.81 12.15
C PHE A 101 5.36 14.32 11.79
N PRO A 102 4.48 14.89 10.93
CA PRO A 102 4.51 16.33 10.64
C PRO A 102 4.31 17.22 11.87
N LEU A 103 3.48 16.77 12.80
CA LEU A 103 2.98 17.58 13.90
C LEU A 103 3.95 17.64 15.07
N TRP A 104 4.66 16.55 15.36
CA TRP A 104 5.69 16.51 16.40
C TRP A 104 6.90 17.32 16.01
N HIS A 105 7.27 17.33 14.73
CA HIS A 105 8.41 18.11 14.26
C HIS A 105 8.14 19.61 14.40
N ARG A 106 6.93 20.13 14.11
CA ARG A 106 6.61 21.58 14.19
C ARG A 106 7.07 22.31 15.48
N PRO A 107 6.74 21.86 16.71
CA PRO A 107 7.27 22.47 17.94
C PRO A 107 8.79 22.29 18.12
N TYR A 108 9.39 21.23 17.57
CA TYR A 108 10.84 21.01 17.65
C TYR A 108 11.64 22.10 16.93
N LEU A 109 11.16 22.57 15.78
CA LEU A 109 11.87 23.64 15.05
C LEU A 109 11.47 25.02 15.51
N LEU A 110 10.27 25.17 16.10
CA LEU A 110 9.96 26.36 16.88
C LEU A 110 10.93 26.54 18.04
N LEU A 111 11.28 25.45 18.74
CA LEU A 111 12.32 25.47 19.77
C LEU A 111 13.66 25.96 19.19
N TYR A 112 14.10 25.38 18.06
CA TYR A 112 15.36 25.77 17.42
C TYR A 112 15.37 27.24 16.95
N GLU A 113 14.32 27.67 16.24
CA GLU A 113 14.12 29.04 15.78
C GLU A 113 14.09 30.03 16.96
N GLN A 114 13.27 29.75 17.97
CA GLN A 114 13.14 30.59 19.16
C GLN A 114 14.48 30.70 19.88
N ARG A 115 15.21 29.59 20.06
CA ARG A 115 16.49 29.60 20.77
C ARG A 115 17.54 30.45 20.07
N ILE A 116 17.63 30.35 18.74
CA ILE A 116 18.54 31.21 17.95
C ILE A 116 18.14 32.68 18.09
N TYR A 117 16.85 33.00 18.01
CA TYR A 117 16.38 34.37 18.17
C TYR A 117 16.71 34.93 19.56
N GLU A 118 16.49 34.16 20.63
CA GLU A 118 16.88 34.51 21.99
C GLU A 118 18.38 34.82 22.09
N ILE A 119 19.23 34.02 21.43
CA ILE A 119 20.69 34.27 21.37
C ILE A 119 20.98 35.55 20.58
N ILE A 120 20.29 35.81 19.46
CA ILE A 120 20.46 37.05 18.67
C ILE A 120 20.21 38.28 19.55
N VAL A 121 19.07 38.32 20.26
CA VAL A 121 18.65 39.52 21.01
C VAL A 121 19.28 39.63 22.40
N GLY A 122 19.57 38.50 23.05
CA GLY A 122 20.10 38.41 24.41
C GLY A 122 21.62 38.38 24.49
N GLU A 123 22.30 37.79 23.49
CA GLU A 123 23.75 37.59 23.52
C GLU A 123 24.47 38.37 22.42
N ILE A 124 24.07 38.20 21.16
CA ILE A 124 24.81 38.77 20.01
C ILE A 124 24.70 40.29 19.95
N ILE A 125 23.50 40.83 19.75
CA ILE A 125 23.29 42.29 19.59
C ILE A 125 23.80 43.09 20.80
N PRO A 126 23.55 42.67 22.06
CA PRO A 126 24.06 43.39 23.23
C PRO A 126 25.60 43.48 23.25
N LYS A 127 26.31 42.39 22.89
CA LYS A 127 27.78 42.32 22.88
C LYS A 127 28.44 43.00 21.67
N MET A 128 27.69 43.30 20.60
CA MET A 128 28.23 44.01 19.43
C MET A 128 28.71 45.43 19.79
N GLN A 129 29.89 45.80 19.30
CA GLN A 129 30.47 47.14 19.43
C GLN A 129 29.84 48.12 18.43
N ALA A 130 28.56 48.43 18.64
CA ALA A 130 27.75 49.30 17.78
C ALA A 130 27.08 50.44 18.59
N SER A 131 26.70 51.53 17.91
CA SER A 131 25.88 52.60 18.50
C SER A 131 24.50 52.07 18.92
N LYS A 132 23.82 52.77 19.85
CA LYS A 132 22.47 52.38 20.28
C LYS A 132 21.50 52.33 19.11
N THR A 133 21.51 53.34 18.23
CA THR A 133 20.71 53.37 17.01
C THR A 133 20.94 52.14 16.13
N LYS A 134 22.20 51.75 15.90
CA LYS A 134 22.47 50.56 15.08
C LYS A 134 22.02 49.27 15.76
N LYS A 135 22.15 49.16 17.10
CA LYS A 135 21.60 48.03 17.84
C LYS A 135 20.07 47.95 17.72
N ASP A 136 19.39 49.09 17.75
CA ASP A 136 17.94 49.15 17.60
C ASP A 136 17.49 48.79 16.17
N GLU A 137 18.23 49.19 15.14
CA GLU A 137 18.04 48.70 13.76
C GLU A 137 18.22 47.18 13.66
N LEU A 138 19.28 46.63 14.27
CA LEU A 138 19.55 45.20 14.28
C LEU A 138 18.45 44.43 15.02
N ARG A 139 17.92 44.97 16.12
CA ARG A 139 16.76 44.37 16.83
C ARG A 139 15.51 44.38 15.97
N LYS A 140 15.27 45.47 15.22
CA LYS A 140 14.15 45.55 14.28
C LYS A 140 14.31 44.55 13.12
N ALA A 141 15.52 44.32 12.63
CA ALA A 141 15.79 43.29 11.64
C ALA A 141 15.59 41.88 12.24
N ALA A 142 16.04 41.67 13.49
CA ALA A 142 15.88 40.40 14.19
C ALA A 142 14.40 40.08 14.49
N SER A 143 13.56 41.07 14.80
CA SER A 143 12.13 40.83 15.10
C SER A 143 11.36 40.25 13.91
N THR A 144 11.77 40.56 12.68
CA THR A 144 11.19 39.99 11.45
C THR A 144 11.92 38.74 10.97
N TRP A 145 13.01 38.34 11.62
CA TRP A 145 13.73 37.12 11.27
C TRP A 145 12.93 35.88 11.65
N ARG A 146 12.88 34.94 10.72
CA ARG A 146 12.43 33.56 10.94
C ARG A 146 13.44 32.64 10.27
N LEU A 147 13.57 31.41 10.74
CA LEU A 147 14.50 30.45 10.17
C LEU A 147 14.13 30.24 8.68
N PRO A 148 15.08 30.34 7.74
CA PRO A 148 14.77 30.21 6.31
C PRO A 148 14.62 28.73 5.91
N TYR A 149 13.91 28.49 4.81
CA TYR A 149 13.75 27.15 4.22
C TYR A 149 14.62 26.98 2.99
N TRP A 150 15.28 25.82 2.85
CA TRP A 150 15.81 25.40 1.54
C TRP A 150 14.64 25.19 0.58
N ASP A 151 14.66 25.25 -0.76
CA ASP A 151 13.60 24.63 -1.60
C ASP A 151 14.19 23.55 -2.53
N TRP A 152 14.78 22.46 -2.03
CA TRP A 152 15.22 21.24 -2.74
C TRP A 152 14.26 20.71 -3.82
N ALA A 153 12.94 20.94 -3.74
CA ALA A 153 12.01 20.49 -4.77
C ALA A 153 12.06 21.40 -6.00
N LYS A 154 12.33 22.70 -5.80
CA LYS A 154 12.51 23.69 -6.87
C LYS A 154 13.98 23.88 -7.26
N ASN A 155 14.87 23.79 -6.28
CA ASN A 155 16.31 24.04 -6.30
C ASN A 155 17.05 22.85 -5.67
N PRO A 156 17.17 21.71 -6.39
CA PRO A 156 17.75 20.43 -5.91
C PRO A 156 19.27 20.46 -5.70
N THR A 157 19.80 21.51 -5.08
CA THR A 157 21.20 21.64 -4.69
C THR A 157 21.29 22.11 -3.24
N ILE A 158 22.31 21.66 -2.52
CA ILE A 158 22.65 22.19 -1.20
C ILE A 158 22.82 23.72 -1.33
N PRO A 159 22.14 24.53 -0.50
CA PRO A 159 22.23 25.98 -0.61
C PRO A 159 23.65 26.48 -0.48
N LYS A 160 23.99 27.55 -1.20
CA LYS A 160 25.36 28.09 -1.26
C LYS A 160 25.96 28.44 0.11
N LEU A 161 25.12 28.85 1.08
CA LEU A 161 25.56 29.14 2.44
C LEU A 161 25.92 27.87 3.23
N LEU A 162 25.39 26.70 2.88
CA LEU A 162 25.71 25.43 3.55
C LEU A 162 26.91 24.70 2.92
N ASP A 163 27.35 25.13 1.73
CA ASP A 163 28.45 24.52 0.96
C ASP A 163 29.82 25.16 1.23
N ARG A 164 29.85 26.38 1.78
CA ARG A 164 31.11 27.11 2.00
C ARG A 164 31.70 26.79 3.36
N GLU A 165 32.93 26.29 3.41
CA GLU A 165 33.62 26.01 4.68
C GLU A 165 33.90 27.28 5.50
N THR A 166 34.28 28.38 4.84
CA THR A 166 34.55 29.68 5.47
C THR A 166 33.67 30.77 4.88
N LEU A 167 33.14 31.65 5.72
CA LEU A 167 32.37 32.82 5.31
C LEU A 167 33.19 34.10 5.45
N ASN A 168 33.08 34.97 4.45
CA ASN A 168 33.58 36.34 4.48
C ASN A 168 32.38 37.30 4.56
N MET A 169 32.11 37.82 5.75
CA MET A 169 30.91 38.60 6.05
C MET A 169 31.28 40.04 6.45
N LYS A 170 30.37 40.99 6.22
CA LYS A 170 30.53 42.37 6.72
C LYS A 170 29.76 42.53 8.02
N VAL A 171 30.47 42.60 9.15
CA VAL A 171 29.88 42.86 10.46
C VAL A 171 30.12 44.32 10.81
N LEU A 172 29.05 45.12 10.89
CA LEU A 172 29.13 46.57 11.14
C LEU A 172 30.08 47.29 10.15
N GLY A 173 30.05 46.87 8.87
CA GLY A 173 30.88 47.43 7.81
C GLY A 173 32.33 46.91 7.76
N LYS A 174 32.78 46.15 8.76
CA LYS A 174 34.11 45.53 8.79
C LYS A 174 34.05 44.10 8.23
N SER A 175 34.99 43.76 7.36
CA SER A 175 35.13 42.39 6.88
C SER A 175 35.58 41.46 8.00
N MET A 176 34.93 40.31 8.13
CA MET A 176 35.23 39.25 9.08
C MET A 176 35.22 37.91 8.33
N ALA A 177 36.34 37.20 8.40
CA ALA A 177 36.44 35.81 7.95
C ALA A 177 36.18 34.88 9.14
N LYS A 178 35.36 33.84 8.96
CA LYS A 178 35.05 32.89 10.01
C LYS A 178 34.68 31.53 9.43
N ASP A 179 35.00 30.47 10.16
CA ASP A 179 34.46 29.14 9.88
C ASP A 179 32.94 29.17 9.87
N ASN A 180 32.35 28.49 8.91
CA ASN A 180 30.92 28.49 8.73
C ASN A 180 30.24 27.47 9.64
N PRO A 181 29.44 27.89 10.64
CA PRO A 181 28.72 26.96 11.50
C PRO A 181 27.63 26.15 10.75
N LEU A 182 27.29 26.54 9.52
CA LEU A 182 26.32 25.83 8.66
C LEU A 182 26.94 24.74 7.78
N PHE A 183 28.27 24.77 7.60
CA PHE A 183 28.96 23.82 6.74
C PHE A 183 29.00 22.40 7.33
N LYS A 184 29.27 22.31 8.63
CA LYS A 184 29.11 21.12 9.48
C LYS A 184 29.22 21.54 10.94
N PHE A 185 28.46 20.89 11.81
CA PHE A 185 28.57 21.11 13.26
C PHE A 185 29.92 20.62 13.75
N ARG A 186 30.50 21.32 14.73
CA ARG A 186 31.70 20.88 15.47
C ARG A 186 31.41 20.90 16.95
N MET A 187 31.82 19.83 17.61
CA MET A 187 31.82 19.77 19.06
C MET A 187 32.65 20.92 19.64
N PRO A 188 32.12 21.64 20.63
CA PRO A 188 32.87 22.61 21.41
C PRO A 188 34.21 22.05 21.88
N GLN A 189 35.25 22.89 21.83
CA GLN A 189 36.60 22.56 22.26
C GLN A 189 37.18 21.25 21.65
N GLN A 190 36.70 20.83 20.47
CA GLN A 190 37.14 19.60 19.78
C GLN A 190 36.97 18.33 20.64
N GLN A 191 35.95 18.32 21.50
CA GLN A 191 35.63 17.14 22.31
C GLN A 191 34.95 16.06 21.47
N LYS A 192 35.01 14.81 21.95
CA LYS A 192 34.35 13.70 21.25
C LYS A 192 32.87 13.68 21.58
N MET A 193 32.04 13.31 20.60
CA MET A 193 30.62 13.08 20.84
C MET A 193 30.39 11.96 21.89
N ALA A 194 31.30 10.98 21.98
CA ALA A 194 31.27 9.90 22.98
C ALA A 194 31.34 10.42 24.43
N ASP A 195 32.05 11.53 24.68
CA ASP A 195 32.16 12.14 26.02
C ASP A 195 30.79 12.60 26.55
N PHE A 196 29.80 12.72 25.66
CA PHE A 196 28.44 13.16 25.97
C PHE A 196 27.38 12.09 25.74
N GLY A 197 27.78 10.87 25.40
CA GLY A 197 26.91 9.69 25.32
C GLY A 197 26.49 9.26 23.91
N VAL A 198 27.07 9.83 22.85
CA VAL A 198 26.82 9.35 21.48
C VAL A 198 27.62 8.07 21.23
N GLY A 199 26.93 7.02 20.79
CA GLY A 199 27.49 5.69 20.60
C GLY A 199 27.93 5.40 19.17
N SER A 200 28.06 4.11 18.88
CA SER A 200 28.31 3.56 17.55
C SER A 200 27.09 2.78 17.04
N LEU A 201 26.90 2.78 15.72
CA LEU A 201 25.88 1.96 15.06
C LEU A 201 26.54 0.74 14.42
N LYS A 202 26.10 -0.46 14.82
CA LYS A 202 26.60 -1.73 14.31
C LYS A 202 25.57 -2.36 13.39
N TRP A 203 26.06 -2.92 12.29
CA TRP A 203 25.26 -3.61 11.29
C TRP A 203 25.62 -5.08 11.34
N TRP A 204 24.63 -5.97 11.27
CA TRP A 204 24.86 -7.42 11.33
C TRP A 204 25.71 -7.94 10.15
N GLU A 205 25.60 -7.29 8.99
CA GLU A 205 26.34 -7.65 7.76
C GLU A 205 27.75 -7.04 7.69
N PHE A 206 28.02 -5.95 8.42
CA PHE A 206 29.31 -5.24 8.40
C PHE A 206 30.02 -5.38 9.75
N PRO A 207 31.23 -5.98 9.80
CA PRO A 207 31.93 -6.23 11.05
C PRO A 207 32.35 -4.94 11.78
N GLU A 208 32.64 -3.86 11.05
CA GLU A 208 33.06 -2.58 11.63
C GLU A 208 31.86 -1.65 11.87
N PRO A 209 31.63 -1.20 13.12
CA PRO A 209 30.56 -0.25 13.41
C PRO A 209 30.90 1.16 12.94
N LEU A 210 29.88 1.95 12.61
CA LEU A 210 30.01 3.40 12.40
C LEU A 210 30.17 4.08 13.76
N ARG A 211 31.39 4.56 14.02
CA ARG A 211 31.78 5.10 15.34
C ARG A 211 31.46 6.58 15.46
N TYR A 212 30.17 6.94 15.47
CA TYR A 212 29.74 8.35 15.61
C TYR A 212 30.24 9.00 16.90
N GLY A 213 30.39 8.25 17.99
CA GLY A 213 31.01 8.74 19.22
C GLY A 213 32.44 9.27 19.05
N GLU A 214 33.20 8.75 18.07
CA GLU A 214 34.57 9.23 17.80
C GLU A 214 34.60 10.50 16.95
N CYS A 215 33.45 10.94 16.41
CA CYS A 215 33.35 12.17 15.64
C CYS A 215 33.48 13.40 16.55
N LEU A 216 34.17 14.41 16.03
CA LEU A 216 34.26 15.77 16.53
C LEU A 216 33.37 16.70 15.71
N ALA A 217 33.00 16.29 14.49
CA ALA A 217 32.18 17.07 13.58
C ALA A 217 31.35 16.18 12.66
N THR A 218 30.30 16.75 12.06
CA THR A 218 29.38 16.00 11.20
C THR A 218 29.93 15.77 9.79
N SER A 219 29.42 14.72 9.15
CA SER A 219 29.80 14.29 7.79
C SER A 219 28.59 14.20 6.85
N ARG A 220 28.78 14.59 5.59
CA ARG A 220 27.83 14.47 4.47
C ARG A 220 28.49 13.71 3.31
N CYS A 221 27.85 12.63 2.87
CA CYS A 221 28.30 11.75 1.78
C CYS A 221 29.77 11.27 1.88
N PRO A 222 30.23 10.75 3.05
CA PRO A 222 31.59 10.26 3.18
C PRO A 222 31.80 8.98 2.34
N THR A 223 32.95 8.84 1.71
CA THR A 223 33.34 7.60 1.02
C THR A 223 33.70 6.50 2.02
N ASN A 224 33.68 5.23 1.59
CA ASN A 224 34.08 4.09 2.43
C ASN A 224 35.49 4.29 3.01
N LYS A 225 36.42 4.80 2.20
CA LYS A 225 37.80 5.11 2.63
C LYS A 225 37.83 6.15 3.73
N GLU A 226 37.06 7.23 3.59
CA GLU A 226 36.99 8.32 4.58
C GLU A 226 36.34 7.88 5.89
N ARG A 227 35.35 6.96 5.83
CA ARG A 227 34.75 6.36 7.03
C ARG A 227 35.72 5.47 7.80
N THR A 228 36.60 4.76 7.10
CA THR A 228 37.62 3.90 7.73
C THR A 228 38.87 4.66 8.19
N ASP A 229 39.12 5.85 7.65
CA ASP A 229 40.22 6.70 8.09
C ASP A 229 39.85 7.47 9.37
N SER A 230 40.43 7.05 10.49
CA SER A 230 40.13 7.60 11.83
C SER A 230 40.21 9.13 11.89
N LYS A 231 41.13 9.77 11.16
CA LYS A 231 41.28 11.23 11.16
C LYS A 231 40.19 11.92 10.35
N SER A 232 39.92 11.46 9.13
CA SER A 232 38.88 12.04 8.27
C SER A 232 37.50 11.86 8.89
N TRP A 233 37.20 10.66 9.41
CA TRP A 233 35.97 10.37 10.11
C TRP A 233 35.78 11.23 11.36
N ALA A 234 36.82 11.36 12.20
CA ALA A 234 36.75 12.18 13.40
C ALA A 234 36.51 13.67 13.09
N ASN A 235 37.19 14.23 12.08
CA ASN A 235 37.08 15.66 11.76
C ASN A 235 35.83 16.01 10.91
N GLY A 236 35.07 15.01 10.48
CA GLY A 236 33.90 15.16 9.62
C GLY A 236 34.26 15.51 8.16
N VAL A 237 33.59 14.88 7.19
CA VAL A 237 33.81 15.10 5.76
C VAL A 237 32.54 15.61 5.10
N VAL A 238 32.64 16.66 4.27
CA VAL A 238 31.48 17.24 3.57
C VAL A 238 31.71 17.17 2.07
N ASN A 239 31.07 16.19 1.42
CA ASN A 239 31.14 15.97 -0.03
C ASN A 239 29.89 16.53 -0.74
N THR A 240 29.75 17.86 -0.76
CA THR A 240 28.57 18.54 -1.34
C THR A 240 28.32 18.18 -2.79
N LYS A 241 29.38 17.96 -3.59
CA LYS A 241 29.23 17.56 -4.99
C LYS A 241 28.45 16.25 -5.12
N THR A 242 28.78 15.25 -4.30
CA THR A 242 28.08 13.95 -4.28
C THR A 242 26.66 14.10 -3.78
N ALA A 243 26.43 14.91 -2.73
CA ALA A 243 25.07 15.21 -2.28
C ALA A 243 24.22 15.88 -3.37
N ASN A 244 24.79 16.86 -4.08
CA ASN A 244 24.14 17.49 -5.23
C ASN A 244 23.93 16.52 -6.38
N GLU A 245 24.86 15.58 -6.63
CA GLU A 245 24.64 14.51 -7.59
C GLU A 245 23.44 13.67 -7.18
N PHE A 246 23.31 13.23 -5.93
CA PHE A 246 22.13 12.48 -5.49
C PHE A 246 20.82 13.27 -5.58
N LEU A 247 20.84 14.59 -5.33
CA LEU A 247 19.65 15.46 -5.43
C LEU A 247 19.24 15.80 -6.88
N ASN A 248 20.22 16.03 -7.78
CA ASN A 248 19.99 16.47 -9.17
C ASN A 248 20.01 15.33 -10.19
N LYS A 249 20.83 14.31 -9.91
CA LYS A 249 21.29 13.28 -10.85
C LYS A 249 21.30 11.94 -10.15
N GLN A 250 20.15 11.32 -9.95
CA GLN A 250 20.23 9.88 -10.03
C GLN A 250 20.34 9.49 -11.51
N PRO A 251 21.05 8.41 -11.85
CA PRO A 251 21.19 7.90 -13.22
C PRO A 251 19.88 7.44 -13.89
N SER A 252 18.72 7.92 -13.44
CA SER A 252 17.51 7.81 -14.24
C SER A 252 17.75 8.60 -15.52
N ILE A 253 17.37 8.00 -16.63
CA ILE A 253 17.65 8.44 -18.00
C ILE A 253 16.88 9.72 -18.32
N THR A 254 16.55 10.61 -17.38
CA THR A 254 15.70 11.80 -17.56
C THR A 254 16.49 12.99 -18.10
N GLY A 255 17.77 13.20 -17.74
CA GLY A 255 18.61 14.26 -18.32
C GLY A 255 17.96 15.65 -18.34
N PHE A 256 17.02 15.90 -17.42
CA PHE A 256 16.37 17.18 -17.22
C PHE A 256 16.98 17.86 -15.98
N GLU A 257 16.95 19.19 -15.95
CA GLU A 257 17.57 20.02 -14.90
C GLU A 257 16.72 20.15 -13.61
N TYR A 258 15.61 19.40 -13.49
CA TYR A 258 14.75 19.39 -12.30
C TYR A 258 15.01 18.13 -11.47
N GLY A 259 15.02 18.28 -10.13
CA GLY A 259 15.43 17.22 -9.19
C GLY A 259 14.39 16.12 -9.07
N GLU A 260 14.80 14.97 -8.52
CA GLU A 260 13.95 13.77 -8.45
C GLU A 260 12.64 13.98 -7.69
N ALA A 261 12.67 14.81 -6.65
CA ALA A 261 11.53 14.98 -5.77
C ALA A 261 10.59 16.11 -6.20
N THR A 262 10.88 16.85 -7.28
CA THR A 262 9.98 17.91 -7.80
C THR A 262 8.60 17.36 -8.16
N GLU A 263 8.55 16.29 -8.95
CA GLU A 263 7.28 15.67 -9.37
C GLU A 263 6.59 14.92 -8.21
N LEU A 264 7.36 14.35 -7.28
CA LEU A 264 6.80 13.73 -6.07
C LEU A 264 6.05 14.77 -5.23
N VAL A 265 6.63 15.97 -5.07
CA VAL A 265 6.00 17.09 -4.36
C VAL A 265 4.75 17.60 -5.08
N TYR A 266 4.80 17.66 -6.41
CA TYR A 266 3.62 18.03 -7.20
C TYR A 266 2.44 17.10 -6.92
N ARG A 267 2.67 15.78 -6.99
CA ARG A 267 1.63 14.76 -6.75
C ARG A 267 1.15 14.77 -5.31
N LEU A 268 2.06 14.86 -4.35
CA LEU A 268 1.72 14.95 -2.92
C LEU A 268 0.75 16.12 -2.62
N LEU A 269 0.89 17.24 -3.33
CA LEU A 269 0.05 18.43 -3.14
C LEU A 269 -1.22 18.48 -3.99
N THR A 270 -1.33 17.64 -5.04
CA THR A 270 -2.45 17.71 -6.01
C THR A 270 -3.35 16.49 -5.97
N TYR A 271 -2.88 15.36 -5.45
CA TYR A 271 -3.69 14.14 -5.35
C TYR A 271 -4.61 14.22 -4.11
N PRO A 272 -5.90 13.85 -4.25
CA PRO A 272 -6.80 13.83 -3.11
C PRO A 272 -6.42 12.65 -2.21
N MET A 273 -6.03 12.96 -0.99
CA MET A 273 -5.68 11.97 0.04
C MET A 273 -6.13 12.47 1.41
N ASN A 274 -6.38 11.55 2.34
CA ASN A 274 -6.65 11.93 3.72
C ASN A 274 -5.35 12.30 4.46
N PHE A 275 -5.47 12.96 5.61
CA PHE A 275 -4.30 13.37 6.41
C PHE A 275 -3.33 12.23 6.77
N VAL A 276 -3.86 11.04 7.07
CA VAL A 276 -3.03 9.91 7.51
C VAL A 276 -2.19 9.38 6.36
N SER A 277 -2.78 9.18 5.18
CA SER A 277 -2.06 8.82 3.95
C SER A 277 -1.02 9.88 3.58
N PHE A 278 -1.33 11.16 3.74
CA PHE A 278 -0.38 12.25 3.50
C PHE A 278 0.81 12.20 4.46
N ALA A 279 0.55 11.93 5.75
CA ALA A 279 1.52 12.17 6.82
C ALA A 279 2.60 11.08 6.95
N THR A 280 2.30 9.81 6.68
CA THR A 280 3.20 8.71 7.07
C THR A 280 3.33 7.58 6.07
N THR A 281 4.48 6.90 6.12
CA THR A 281 4.76 5.65 5.40
C THR A 281 4.07 4.41 5.99
N ALA A 282 3.56 4.49 7.22
CA ALA A 282 3.02 3.34 7.92
C ALA A 282 1.62 2.93 7.43
N ARG A 283 1.41 1.63 7.21
CA ARG A 283 0.10 1.04 6.87
C ARG A 283 -0.42 0.07 7.92
N ASP A 284 -1.74 -0.11 7.94
CA ASP A 284 -2.37 -1.09 8.82
C ASP A 284 -2.31 -2.49 8.20
N ALA A 285 -1.95 -3.52 8.98
CA ALA A 285 -1.93 -4.91 8.51
C ALA A 285 -3.33 -5.43 8.10
N SER A 286 -4.40 -4.76 8.56
CA SER A 286 -5.80 -5.09 8.32
C SER A 286 -6.51 -4.13 7.37
N GLU A 287 -5.76 -3.29 6.64
CA GLU A 287 -6.33 -2.36 5.69
C GLU A 287 -7.21 -3.12 4.68
N ASP A 288 -8.49 -2.73 4.66
CA ASP A 288 -9.57 -3.34 3.89
C ASP A 288 -9.17 -3.48 2.41
N SER A 289 -9.72 -4.46 1.69
CA SER A 289 -9.34 -4.69 0.28
C SER A 289 -9.52 -3.45 -0.61
N SER A 290 -10.35 -2.50 -0.17
CA SER A 290 -10.60 -1.20 -0.79
C SER A 290 -9.45 -0.18 -0.67
N SER A 291 -8.54 -0.29 0.32
CA SER A 291 -7.37 0.59 0.43
C SER A 291 -6.12 0.00 -0.22
N LYS A 292 -6.02 -1.34 -0.30
CA LYS A 292 -4.96 -2.05 -1.06
C LYS A 292 -4.96 -1.69 -2.55
N THR A 293 -6.11 -1.30 -3.09
CA THR A 293 -6.28 -0.91 -4.50
C THR A 293 -6.01 0.57 -4.77
N LYS A 294 -5.94 1.44 -3.76
CA LYS A 294 -5.65 2.87 -3.93
C LYS A 294 -4.16 3.17 -3.88
N VAL A 295 -3.49 2.94 -4.99
CA VAL A 295 -2.05 3.19 -5.16
C VAL A 295 -1.64 4.65 -4.93
N THR A 296 -2.58 5.59 -5.03
CA THR A 296 -2.39 7.02 -4.70
C THR A 296 -2.00 7.23 -3.24
N ASN A 297 -2.48 6.38 -2.32
CA ASN A 297 -2.13 6.41 -0.90
C ASN A 297 -0.72 5.86 -0.63
N ASP A 298 -0.01 5.29 -1.62
CA ASP A 298 1.36 4.82 -1.42
C ASP A 298 2.37 6.00 -1.45
N MET A 299 1.95 7.15 -1.98
CA MET A 299 2.67 8.42 -1.89
C MET A 299 2.38 9.11 -0.56
N ASN A 300 3.43 9.47 0.16
CA ASN A 300 3.31 10.21 1.41
C ASN A 300 4.54 11.09 1.63
N LEU A 301 4.40 12.01 2.57
CA LEU A 301 5.42 13.02 2.85
C LEU A 301 6.66 12.45 3.55
N GLU A 302 6.47 11.46 4.43
CA GLU A 302 7.58 10.78 5.12
C GLU A 302 8.46 9.97 4.15
N PHE A 303 7.88 9.42 3.08
CA PHE A 303 8.63 8.75 2.03
C PHE A 303 9.59 9.72 1.33
N ILE A 304 9.10 10.89 0.92
CA ILE A 304 9.94 11.89 0.25
C ILE A 304 11.02 12.41 1.20
N HIS A 305 10.66 12.64 2.47
CA HIS A 305 11.59 13.00 3.55
C HIS A 305 12.78 12.05 3.64
N ASN A 306 12.51 10.75 3.71
CA ASN A 306 13.52 9.70 3.89
C ASN A 306 14.56 9.74 2.75
N ASN A 307 14.11 9.96 1.52
CA ASN A 307 15.01 10.04 0.37
C ASN A 307 15.98 11.23 0.46
N ILE A 308 15.53 12.41 0.88
CA ILE A 308 16.43 13.57 1.04
C ILE A 308 17.48 13.32 2.14
N HIS A 309 17.10 12.67 3.25
CA HIS A 309 18.04 12.29 4.30
C HIS A 309 19.22 11.48 3.74
N TYR A 310 18.89 10.50 2.90
CA TYR A 310 19.90 9.72 2.19
C TYR A 310 20.68 10.55 1.16
N TRP A 311 20.01 11.32 0.31
CA TRP A 311 20.70 12.10 -0.73
C TRP A 311 21.70 13.12 -0.15
N VAL A 312 21.45 13.64 1.06
CA VAL A 312 22.39 14.54 1.75
C VAL A 312 23.44 13.77 2.55
N GLY A 313 23.04 12.69 3.23
CA GLY A 313 23.92 11.91 4.11
C GLY A 313 24.83 10.92 3.39
N GLY A 314 24.37 10.32 2.30
CA GLY A 314 25.00 9.20 1.61
C GLY A 314 25.23 8.00 2.53
N ASP A 315 26.18 7.15 2.15
CA ASP A 315 26.54 5.95 2.91
C ASP A 315 27.27 6.27 4.21
N GLY A 316 26.52 6.38 5.31
CA GLY A 316 27.05 6.60 6.66
C GLY A 316 27.38 8.04 7.03
N GLY A 317 26.93 9.05 6.26
CA GLY A 317 26.92 10.42 6.77
C GLY A 317 25.87 10.59 7.87
N HIS A 318 25.97 11.68 8.63
CA HIS A 318 25.08 11.89 9.78
C HIS A 318 23.62 12.02 9.33
N MET A 319 23.37 12.76 8.25
CA MET A 319 22.03 12.96 7.69
C MET A 319 21.33 11.68 7.26
N SER A 320 22.04 10.59 6.94
CA SER A 320 21.37 9.33 6.55
C SER A 320 21.04 8.43 7.75
N GLN A 321 21.35 8.83 8.98
CA GLN A 321 21.09 8.02 10.17
C GLN A 321 20.17 8.74 11.16
N ILE A 322 18.98 8.16 11.42
CA ILE A 322 17.99 8.69 12.38
C ILE A 322 18.63 9.19 13.69
N PRO A 323 19.51 8.42 14.36
CA PRO A 323 19.98 8.80 15.69
C PRO A 323 20.90 10.01 15.74
N VAL A 324 21.49 10.41 14.61
CA VAL A 324 22.54 11.46 14.56
C VAL A 324 22.31 12.51 13.47
N ALA A 325 21.23 12.41 12.69
CA ALA A 325 20.95 13.31 11.58
C ALA A 325 20.85 14.79 12.02
N THR A 326 20.23 15.03 13.19
CA THR A 326 20.00 16.37 13.75
C THR A 326 21.24 17.17 14.09
N PHE A 327 22.38 16.50 14.30
CA PHE A 327 23.62 17.19 14.56
C PHE A 327 24.11 17.95 13.33
N ASP A 328 23.73 17.56 12.11
CA ASP A 328 24.15 18.30 10.93
C ASP A 328 23.30 19.57 10.76
N PRO A 329 23.89 20.77 10.59
CA PRO A 329 23.13 22.00 10.38
C PRO A 329 22.15 21.95 9.21
N VAL A 330 22.44 21.15 8.17
CA VAL A 330 21.52 20.97 7.03
C VAL A 330 20.21 20.32 7.46
N PHE A 331 20.20 19.54 8.55
CA PHE A 331 18.99 18.98 9.13
C PHE A 331 17.98 20.07 9.39
N TRP A 332 18.36 21.23 9.92
CA TRP A 332 17.38 22.24 10.29
C TRP A 332 16.76 22.91 9.07
N PHE A 333 17.43 22.98 7.93
CA PHE A 333 16.85 23.50 6.68
C PHE A 333 16.16 22.41 5.87
N HIS A 334 16.66 21.18 5.97
CA HIS A 334 16.00 19.99 5.47
C HIS A 334 14.76 19.75 6.29
N HIS A 335 14.75 19.46 7.58
CA HIS A 335 13.51 19.45 8.37
C HIS A 335 12.74 20.75 8.28
N TRP A 336 13.34 21.88 7.86
CA TRP A 336 12.63 23.09 7.49
C TRP A 336 12.22 23.29 6.01
N GLN A 337 12.44 22.30 5.14
CA GLN A 337 11.85 22.19 3.80
C GLN A 337 11.53 20.74 3.31
N VAL A 338 11.89 19.77 4.06
CA VAL A 338 11.00 18.78 4.66
C VAL A 338 10.28 19.32 5.89
N HIS A 339 10.26 20.64 6.04
CA HIS A 339 9.03 21.41 5.91
C HIS A 339 8.67 21.61 4.45
N ASN A 340 8.63 20.52 3.73
CA ASN A 340 7.45 19.91 3.27
C ASN A 340 6.50 19.31 4.33
N LEU A 341 6.92 19.07 5.58
CA LEU A 341 6.04 18.81 6.76
C LEU A 341 5.48 19.99 7.52
N ASP A 342 6.01 21.20 7.38
CA ASP A 342 5.36 22.40 7.91
C ASP A 342 4.93 23.33 6.77
N ARG A 343 5.75 23.50 5.72
CA ARG A 343 5.38 24.29 4.54
C ARG A 343 4.48 23.51 3.60
N LEU A 344 4.87 22.34 3.04
CA LEU A 344 3.88 21.59 2.25
C LEU A 344 2.73 21.13 3.14
N TYR A 345 2.95 20.85 4.42
CA TYR A 345 1.81 20.60 5.29
C TYR A 345 0.94 21.85 5.44
N ALA A 346 1.48 23.06 5.61
CA ALA A 346 0.68 24.29 5.63
C ALA A 346 -0.01 24.57 4.29
N ILE A 347 0.66 24.32 3.16
CA ILE A 347 0.10 24.36 1.80
C ILE A 347 -1.04 23.36 1.69
N TRP A 348 -0.81 22.11 2.10
CA TRP A 348 -1.79 21.04 2.09
C TRP A 348 -2.96 21.34 3.04
N GLN A 349 -2.70 21.90 4.22
CA GLN A 349 -3.72 22.38 5.16
C GLN A 349 -4.55 23.52 4.54
N THR A 350 -3.95 24.38 3.73
CA THR A 350 -4.67 25.43 2.99
C THR A 350 -5.51 24.85 1.86
N LEU A 351 -5.04 23.80 1.17
CA LEU A 351 -5.80 23.11 0.12
C LEU A 351 -6.89 22.18 0.68
N HIS A 352 -6.70 21.67 1.90
CA HIS A 352 -7.57 20.70 2.57
C HIS A 352 -7.94 21.16 4.00
N PRO A 353 -8.62 22.30 4.18
CA PRO A 353 -8.87 22.88 5.51
C PRO A 353 -9.72 22.01 6.43
N GLU A 354 -10.59 21.18 5.85
CA GLU A 354 -11.49 20.26 6.55
C GLU A 354 -10.81 18.95 7.00
N GLU A 355 -9.66 18.60 6.40
CA GLU A 355 -8.94 17.37 6.71
C GLU A 355 -8.20 17.50 8.05
N TRP A 356 -8.68 16.78 9.06
CA TRP A 356 -8.05 16.71 10.38
C TRP A 356 -8.33 15.38 11.06
N PHE A 357 -7.27 14.69 11.48
CA PHE A 357 -7.42 13.45 12.22
C PHE A 357 -7.96 13.72 13.64
N LYS A 358 -8.95 12.92 14.08
CA LYS A 358 -9.48 12.96 15.45
C LYS A 358 -8.79 11.91 16.33
N ALA A 359 -8.69 10.71 15.80
CA ALA A 359 -7.98 9.59 16.37
C ALA A 359 -7.37 8.77 15.23
N ASP A 360 -6.25 8.15 15.52
CA ASP A 360 -5.64 7.10 14.70
C ASP A 360 -5.19 5.99 15.67
N THR A 361 -5.12 4.76 15.21
CA THR A 361 -4.51 3.71 16.03
C THR A 361 -3.00 3.94 16.05
N THR A 362 -2.35 3.74 17.19
CA THR A 362 -0.89 3.62 17.16
C THR A 362 -0.62 2.34 16.37
N ARG A 363 -0.24 2.54 15.11
CA ARG A 363 0.28 1.48 14.26
C ARG A 363 1.44 0.80 14.99
N ILE A 364 1.85 -0.34 14.46
CA ILE A 364 2.75 -1.31 15.10
C ILE A 364 4.09 -0.68 15.58
N PHE A 365 4.43 0.52 15.10
CA PHE A 365 5.44 1.44 15.65
C PHE A 365 5.09 2.03 17.02
N ASN A 366 4.82 1.17 18.01
CA ASN A 366 4.48 1.58 19.37
C ASN A 366 5.61 2.43 19.99
N GLN A 367 5.27 3.67 20.36
CA GLN A 367 6.14 4.61 21.07
C GLN A 367 5.66 4.85 22.52
N GLU A 368 5.24 3.79 23.21
CA GLU A 368 4.94 3.79 24.65
C GLU A 368 6.03 4.52 25.47
N THR A 369 7.29 4.48 25.02
CA THR A 369 8.46 5.17 25.56
C THR A 369 8.33 6.70 25.67
N ILE A 370 7.58 7.36 24.77
CA ILE A 370 7.28 8.81 24.87
C ILE A 370 5.86 9.05 25.41
N GLY A 371 5.30 8.07 26.12
CA GLY A 371 3.97 8.18 26.76
C GLY A 371 2.80 8.07 25.78
N MET A 372 3.01 7.57 24.56
CA MET A 372 1.91 7.34 23.61
C MET A 372 1.19 6.03 23.93
N GLY A 373 -0.12 6.11 24.16
CA GLY A 373 -0.96 4.93 24.32
C GLY A 373 -1.28 4.24 22.99
N LYS A 374 -2.09 3.16 23.03
CA LYS A 374 -2.57 2.37 21.87
C LYS A 374 -3.49 3.12 20.89
N ILE A 375 -3.95 4.31 21.26
CA ILE A 375 -4.71 5.21 20.41
C ILE A 375 -4.08 6.58 20.53
N ILE A 376 -3.75 7.17 19.39
CA ILE A 376 -3.27 8.54 19.30
C ILE A 376 -4.43 9.43 18.86
N THR A 377 -4.46 10.64 19.41
CA THR A 377 -5.53 11.60 19.18
C THR A 377 -4.94 12.97 18.93
N ASN A 378 -5.77 13.90 18.51
CA ASN A 378 -5.37 15.30 18.40
C ASN A 378 -5.02 15.99 19.75
N LYS A 379 -5.11 15.26 20.88
CA LYS A 379 -4.70 15.70 22.22
C LYS A 379 -3.52 14.92 22.79
N THR A 380 -2.94 13.99 22.02
CA THR A 380 -1.76 13.25 22.46
C THR A 380 -0.63 14.21 22.78
N ALA A 381 0.03 14.02 23.93
CA ALA A 381 1.11 14.89 24.37
C ALA A 381 2.37 14.68 23.52
N PHE A 382 2.99 15.79 23.10
CA PHE A 382 4.28 15.82 22.39
C PHE A 382 5.40 16.06 23.39
N ARG A 383 5.87 14.98 24.01
CA ARG A 383 7.09 15.03 24.82
C ARG A 383 8.30 15.23 23.91
N PRO A 384 9.31 15.98 24.34
CA PRO A 384 9.44 16.67 25.64
C PRO A 384 9.06 18.17 25.59
N PHE A 385 8.18 18.57 24.67
CA PHE A 385 7.95 19.98 24.40
C PHE A 385 6.92 20.59 25.37
N HIS A 386 7.31 21.67 26.06
CA HIS A 386 6.45 22.43 26.96
C HIS A 386 6.04 23.80 26.36
N LYS A 387 4.81 24.25 26.65
CA LYS A 387 4.27 25.55 26.18
C LYS A 387 4.52 26.69 27.16
N ASP A 388 4.71 26.35 28.42
CA ASP A 388 4.81 27.28 29.54
C ASP A 388 5.80 26.77 30.59
N GLU A 389 6.14 27.65 31.52
CA GLU A 389 7.09 27.36 32.61
C GLU A 389 6.49 26.42 33.68
N ALA A 390 5.18 26.13 33.61
CA ALA A 390 4.50 25.21 34.52
C ALA A 390 4.61 23.75 34.07
N GLY A 391 5.09 23.49 32.85
CA GLY A 391 5.28 22.14 32.30
C GLY A 391 4.09 21.63 31.49
N THR A 392 3.23 22.52 30.94
CA THR A 392 2.15 22.07 30.06
C THR A 392 2.70 21.57 28.72
N LEU A 393 2.46 20.29 28.40
CA LEU A 393 2.95 19.65 27.17
C LEU A 393 2.21 20.12 25.90
N TRP A 394 2.93 20.15 24.78
CA TRP A 394 2.41 20.36 23.43
C TRP A 394 1.45 19.25 22.98
N THR A 395 0.51 19.57 22.09
CA THR A 395 -0.39 18.61 21.45
C THR A 395 -0.56 18.93 19.96
N PRO A 396 -1.06 17.99 19.15
CA PRO A 396 -1.41 18.22 17.75
C PRO A 396 -2.28 19.47 17.52
N ASN A 397 -3.26 19.73 18.38
CA ASN A 397 -4.15 20.89 18.25
C ASN A 397 -3.41 22.23 18.38
N ASP A 398 -2.37 22.30 19.22
CA ASP A 398 -1.56 23.50 19.38
C ASP A 398 -0.66 23.75 18.17
N ALA A 399 -0.23 22.66 17.53
CA ALA A 399 0.59 22.70 16.33
C ALA A 399 -0.23 23.07 15.08
N ARG A 400 -1.57 22.90 15.05
CA ARG A 400 -2.37 23.01 13.82
C ARG A 400 -2.32 24.38 13.14
N ASP A 401 -2.41 25.48 13.90
CA ASP A 401 -2.50 26.85 13.36
C ASP A 401 -1.17 27.59 13.48
N TRP A 402 -0.34 27.48 12.44
CA TRP A 402 1.02 28.04 12.42
C TRP A 402 1.06 29.57 12.49
N PHE A 403 -0.02 30.28 12.12
CA PHE A 403 -0.08 31.74 12.27
C PHE A 403 0.00 32.16 13.75
N LYS A 404 -0.62 31.42 14.66
CA LYS A 404 -0.54 31.68 16.11
C LYS A 404 0.87 31.45 16.67
N LEU A 405 1.67 30.68 15.95
CA LEU A 405 3.06 30.36 16.27
C LEU A 405 4.01 31.47 15.79
N GLY A 406 3.50 32.44 15.04
CA GLY A 406 4.17 33.71 14.74
C GLY A 406 4.97 33.71 13.44
N TYR A 407 4.60 32.86 12.47
CA TYR A 407 5.25 32.80 11.17
C TYR A 407 4.28 32.40 10.04
N THR A 408 4.67 32.66 8.80
CA THR A 408 4.04 32.09 7.60
C THR A 408 5.06 31.94 6.45
N TYR A 409 4.60 31.53 5.27
CA TYR A 409 5.40 31.34 4.06
C TYR A 409 5.00 32.33 2.95
N PRO A 410 5.89 32.64 1.98
CA PRO A 410 5.63 33.64 0.95
C PRO A 410 4.33 33.40 0.17
N GLU A 411 4.04 32.14 -0.17
CA GLU A 411 2.82 31.72 -0.89
C GLU A 411 1.58 31.55 -0.01
N LEU A 412 1.70 31.67 1.32
CA LEU A 412 0.60 31.49 2.27
C LEU A 412 0.22 32.78 3.00
N LYS A 413 0.61 33.95 2.48
CA LYS A 413 0.24 35.25 3.04
C LYS A 413 -1.25 35.52 2.87
N ARG A 414 -2.04 35.18 3.90
CA ARG A 414 -3.52 35.36 3.89
C ARG A 414 -3.95 36.79 3.58
N TRP A 415 -3.16 37.79 3.97
CA TRP A 415 -3.47 39.21 3.76
C TRP A 415 -3.25 39.71 2.32
N ASP A 416 -2.66 38.90 1.43
CA ASP A 416 -2.52 39.25 0.01
C ASP A 416 -3.80 38.95 -0.79
N TYR A 417 -4.77 38.25 -0.18
CA TYR A 417 -5.95 37.73 -0.86
C TYR A 417 -7.24 38.28 -0.25
N ALA A 418 -8.24 38.56 -1.10
CA ALA A 418 -9.54 39.05 -0.66
C ALA A 418 -10.43 37.92 -0.11
N THR A 419 -10.26 36.70 -0.63
CA THR A 419 -11.03 35.51 -0.24
C THR A 419 -10.13 34.28 -0.15
N ASP A 420 -10.56 33.26 0.60
CA ASP A 420 -9.86 31.97 0.68
C ASP A 420 -9.80 31.28 -0.70
N GLN A 421 -10.79 31.50 -1.57
CA GLN A 421 -10.80 30.98 -2.93
C GLN A 421 -9.70 31.60 -3.79
N ASP A 422 -9.48 32.92 -3.69
CA ASP A 422 -8.39 33.59 -4.40
C ASP A 422 -7.01 33.07 -3.95
N GLN A 423 -6.87 32.80 -2.64
CA GLN A 423 -5.67 32.16 -2.09
C GLN A 423 -5.45 30.77 -2.69
N THR A 424 -6.48 29.92 -2.70
CA THR A 424 -6.40 28.56 -3.26
C THR A 424 -6.03 28.58 -4.75
N LEU A 425 -6.62 29.48 -5.55
CA LEU A 425 -6.30 29.61 -6.97
C LEU A 425 -4.85 30.06 -7.19
N ALA A 426 -4.36 31.04 -6.42
CA ALA A 426 -2.97 31.48 -6.48
C ALA A 426 -2.00 30.37 -6.05
N LEU A 427 -2.41 29.54 -5.08
CA LEU A 427 -1.62 28.42 -4.60
C LEU A 427 -1.53 27.30 -5.65
N HIS A 428 -2.63 26.97 -6.33
CA HIS A 428 -2.61 26.06 -7.49
C HIS A 428 -1.68 26.58 -8.58
N GLU A 429 -1.74 27.87 -8.91
CA GLU A 429 -0.85 28.48 -9.89
C GLU A 429 0.61 28.34 -9.48
N TYR A 430 0.94 28.61 -8.22
CA TYR A 430 2.28 28.42 -7.68
C TYR A 430 2.75 26.96 -7.79
N ILE A 431 1.91 25.99 -7.41
CA ILE A 431 2.23 24.55 -7.41
C ILE A 431 2.42 24.04 -8.84
N ASN A 432 1.48 24.34 -9.73
CA ASN A 432 1.51 23.92 -11.13
C ASN A 432 2.74 24.50 -11.86
N ASN A 433 3.11 25.75 -11.56
CA ASN A 433 4.27 26.39 -12.18
C ASN A 433 5.61 25.94 -11.57
N SER A 434 5.66 25.68 -10.26
CA SER A 434 6.90 25.30 -9.58
C SER A 434 7.20 23.81 -9.71
N TYR A 435 6.21 22.96 -9.48
CA TYR A 435 6.43 21.52 -9.27
C TYR A 435 5.88 20.63 -10.39
N GLY A 436 4.90 21.09 -11.18
CA GLY A 436 4.23 20.29 -12.22
C GLY A 436 5.08 19.95 -13.44
N VAL A 437 6.02 19.00 -13.30
CA VAL A 437 6.92 18.57 -14.37
C VAL A 437 6.15 17.88 -15.49
N THR A 438 5.37 16.85 -15.15
CA THR A 438 4.59 16.08 -16.12
C THR A 438 3.61 16.99 -16.86
N ARG A 439 2.97 17.91 -16.12
CA ARG A 439 2.10 18.95 -16.69
C ARG A 439 2.82 19.79 -17.75
N ARG A 440 3.98 20.36 -17.42
CA ARG A 440 4.75 21.21 -18.37
C ARG A 440 5.16 20.43 -19.61
N GLN A 441 5.59 19.17 -19.47
CA GLN A 441 5.96 18.32 -20.59
C GLN A 441 4.76 18.00 -21.49
N ALA A 442 3.64 17.57 -20.90
CA ALA A 442 2.43 17.25 -21.65
C ALA A 442 1.91 18.46 -22.43
N LEU A 443 1.83 19.64 -21.78
CA LEU A 443 1.43 20.89 -22.45
C LEU A 443 2.40 21.30 -23.57
N GLY A 444 3.71 21.11 -23.35
CA GLY A 444 4.72 21.40 -24.36
C GLY A 444 4.61 20.48 -25.59
N ILE A 445 4.42 19.18 -25.36
CA ILE A 445 4.27 18.17 -26.43
C ILE A 445 2.98 18.41 -27.22
N ALA A 446 1.86 18.70 -26.53
CA ALA A 446 0.58 19.01 -27.16
C ALA A 446 0.63 20.23 -28.11
N LYS A 447 1.58 21.15 -27.88
CA LYS A 447 1.82 22.34 -28.72
C LYS A 447 2.91 22.15 -29.77
N SER A 448 3.54 20.97 -29.82
CA SER A 448 4.69 20.71 -30.69
C SER A 448 4.31 20.01 -31.99
N ASP A 449 5.19 20.09 -33.00
CA ASP A 449 5.05 19.37 -34.27
C ASP A 449 5.40 17.86 -34.16
N ALA A 450 5.75 17.37 -32.96
CA ALA A 450 6.14 15.99 -32.69
C ALA A 450 5.20 15.38 -31.62
N PRO A 451 3.95 15.05 -31.98
CA PRO A 451 2.98 14.50 -31.04
C PRO A 451 3.44 13.13 -30.52
N ILE A 452 3.02 12.82 -29.29
CA ILE A 452 3.22 11.51 -28.67
C ILE A 452 1.84 10.90 -28.43
N ASP A 453 1.60 9.72 -29.01
CA ASP A 453 0.35 8.99 -28.76
C ASP A 453 0.21 8.68 -27.26
N GLY A 454 -0.98 8.93 -26.73
CA GLY A 454 -1.27 8.97 -25.29
C GLY A 454 -1.14 10.37 -24.66
N ILE A 455 -0.75 11.40 -25.43
CA ILE A 455 -0.84 12.83 -25.07
C ILE A 455 -1.73 13.54 -26.10
N ILE A 456 -2.89 14.00 -25.68
CA ILE A 456 -3.94 14.53 -26.56
C ILE A 456 -4.23 15.98 -26.18
N ALA A 457 -4.03 16.90 -27.14
CA ALA A 457 -4.44 18.29 -26.98
C ALA A 457 -5.97 18.38 -26.86
N THR A 458 -6.44 19.21 -25.92
CA THR A 458 -7.86 19.54 -25.73
C THR A 458 -8.07 21.04 -25.98
N VAL A 459 -9.32 21.49 -25.97
CA VAL A 459 -9.67 22.91 -26.23
C VAL A 459 -8.91 23.86 -25.30
N ASP A 460 -8.79 23.52 -24.01
CA ASP A 460 -8.23 24.39 -22.97
C ASP A 460 -7.05 23.75 -22.21
N GLY A 461 -6.39 22.74 -22.80
CA GLY A 461 -5.33 22.00 -22.09
C GLY A 461 -4.88 20.72 -22.79
N VAL A 462 -4.47 19.72 -22.00
CA VAL A 462 -3.97 18.43 -22.48
C VAL A 462 -4.47 17.28 -21.62
N LYS A 463 -4.74 16.14 -22.24
CA LYS A 463 -4.93 14.84 -21.59
C LYS A 463 -3.70 13.97 -21.80
N THR A 464 -3.23 13.29 -20.76
CA THR A 464 -2.09 12.36 -20.87
C THR A 464 -2.33 11.09 -20.08
N LYS A 465 -1.87 9.96 -20.62
CA LYS A 465 -1.69 8.74 -19.82
C LYS A 465 -0.53 8.95 -18.85
N ASP A 466 -0.76 8.61 -17.59
CA ASP A 466 0.16 8.83 -16.49
C ASP A 466 0.43 7.52 -15.77
N TYR A 467 1.70 7.18 -15.59
CA TYR A 467 2.16 5.90 -15.07
C TYR A 467 2.97 6.08 -13.80
N ALA A 468 2.81 5.15 -12.87
CA ALA A 468 3.62 5.08 -11.65
C ALA A 468 3.84 3.64 -11.18
N VAL A 469 4.92 3.43 -10.44
CA VAL A 469 5.18 2.19 -9.68
C VAL A 469 4.90 2.46 -8.22
N SER A 470 3.96 1.69 -7.65
CA SER A 470 3.82 1.55 -6.21
C SER A 470 4.65 0.35 -5.74
N ILE A 471 5.41 0.56 -4.66
CA ILE A 471 6.22 -0.48 -4.03
C ILE A 471 5.85 -0.55 -2.55
N ARG A 472 5.52 -1.75 -2.06
CA ARG A 472 5.29 -2.02 -0.65
C ARG A 472 6.28 -3.07 -0.17
N TYR A 473 6.90 -2.82 0.97
CA TYR A 473 7.95 -3.68 1.50
C TYR A 473 8.02 -3.66 3.01
N ALA A 474 8.56 -4.72 3.59
CA ALA A 474 8.73 -4.86 5.04
C ALA A 474 9.85 -3.95 5.56
N LYS A 475 9.52 -2.99 6.43
CA LYS A 475 10.46 -1.97 6.94
C LYS A 475 11.66 -2.58 7.69
N PHE A 476 11.42 -3.66 8.42
CA PHE A 476 12.41 -4.29 9.31
C PHE A 476 13.06 -5.55 8.74
N ALA A 477 12.83 -5.86 7.46
CA ALA A 477 13.32 -7.06 6.77
C ALA A 477 14.84 -7.32 6.90
N MET A 478 15.61 -6.27 7.17
CA MET A 478 17.07 -6.30 7.29
C MET A 478 17.53 -6.06 8.74
N GLY A 479 16.80 -6.59 9.74
CA GLY A 479 17.09 -6.38 11.16
C GLY A 479 17.00 -4.91 11.60
N GLY A 480 16.14 -4.14 10.92
CA GLY A 480 15.98 -2.70 11.10
C GLY A 480 17.12 -1.81 10.57
N ASN A 481 18.09 -2.37 9.83
CA ASN A 481 19.15 -1.57 9.23
C ASN A 481 18.62 -0.80 8.01
N PRO A 482 19.07 0.45 7.80
CA PRO A 482 18.66 1.20 6.63
C PRO A 482 19.25 0.58 5.35
N PHE A 483 18.51 0.67 4.25
CA PHE A 483 18.92 0.14 2.96
C PHE A 483 18.34 0.96 1.82
N ASN A 484 18.96 0.84 0.65
CA ASN A 484 18.51 1.40 -0.61
C ASN A 484 17.90 0.27 -1.45
N LEU A 485 16.62 0.39 -1.78
CA LEU A 485 15.99 -0.44 -2.81
C LEU A 485 16.11 0.30 -4.15
N LYS A 486 17.07 -0.14 -4.96
CA LYS A 486 17.32 0.42 -6.28
C LYS A 486 16.48 -0.30 -7.33
N VAL A 487 15.79 0.47 -8.16
CA VAL A 487 14.91 -0.01 -9.22
C VAL A 487 15.63 0.14 -10.56
N TYR A 488 15.64 -0.93 -11.35
CA TYR A 488 16.27 -0.99 -12.66
C TYR A 488 15.31 -1.49 -13.73
N LEU A 489 15.56 -1.10 -14.98
CA LEU A 489 14.87 -1.56 -16.18
C LEU A 489 15.86 -2.19 -17.16
N LEU A 490 15.68 -3.47 -17.46
CA LEU A 490 16.53 -4.23 -18.36
C LEU A 490 16.30 -3.78 -19.81
N PRO A 491 17.33 -3.43 -20.61
CA PRO A 491 17.17 -3.04 -22.01
C PRO A 491 16.62 -4.16 -22.90
N LYS A 492 16.07 -3.80 -24.06
CA LYS A 492 15.37 -4.76 -24.92
C LYS A 492 16.41 -5.65 -25.59
N GLY A 493 16.25 -6.97 -25.48
CA GLY A 493 17.19 -7.95 -26.01
C GLY A 493 18.31 -8.35 -25.04
N GLU A 494 18.41 -7.71 -23.87
CA GLU A 494 19.27 -8.17 -22.79
C GLU A 494 18.52 -9.15 -21.89
N THR A 495 19.23 -10.16 -21.39
CA THR A 495 18.71 -11.17 -20.46
C THR A 495 19.45 -11.18 -19.12
N GLN A 496 20.56 -10.45 -19.02
CA GLN A 496 21.43 -10.43 -17.86
C GLN A 496 21.18 -9.17 -17.01
N LYS A 497 20.85 -9.38 -15.73
CA LYS A 497 20.74 -8.30 -14.74
C LYS A 497 22.15 -7.87 -14.31
N THR A 498 22.65 -6.78 -14.90
CA THR A 498 24.01 -6.27 -14.66
C THR A 498 24.07 -5.13 -13.64
N PHE A 499 22.92 -4.60 -13.20
CA PHE A 499 22.81 -3.44 -12.29
C PHE A 499 23.60 -2.21 -12.77
N ALA A 500 23.79 -2.08 -14.08
CA ALA A 500 24.50 -0.96 -14.67
C ALA A 500 23.73 0.35 -14.49
N ASP A 501 24.46 1.47 -14.36
CA ASP A 501 23.87 2.82 -14.27
C ASP A 501 22.90 3.12 -15.42
N ALA A 502 23.16 2.56 -16.61
CA ALA A 502 22.29 2.71 -17.78
C ALA A 502 20.92 2.03 -17.64
N HIS A 503 20.76 1.10 -16.68
CA HIS A 503 19.50 0.41 -16.39
C HIS A 503 18.76 1.08 -15.23
N PHE A 504 19.41 1.96 -14.47
CA PHE A 504 18.86 2.52 -13.25
C PHE A 504 17.65 3.42 -13.54
N VAL A 505 16.59 3.24 -12.75
CA VAL A 505 15.34 4.02 -12.83
C VAL A 505 15.23 4.96 -11.65
N THR A 506 15.31 4.44 -10.42
CA THR A 506 15.21 5.27 -9.20
C THR A 506 15.67 4.49 -7.96
N ASN A 507 15.62 5.16 -6.80
CA ASN A 507 15.96 4.59 -5.50
C ASN A 507 14.87 4.88 -4.46
N VAL A 508 14.59 3.89 -3.63
CA VAL A 508 13.71 3.99 -2.46
C VAL A 508 14.55 3.76 -1.20
N TYR A 509 14.67 4.78 -0.34
CA TYR A 509 15.44 4.67 0.89
C TYR A 509 14.59 4.26 2.08
N ASN A 510 14.95 3.14 2.72
CA ASN A 510 14.36 2.74 3.99
C ASN A 510 15.08 3.46 5.14
N PHE A 511 14.52 4.57 5.62
CA PHE A 511 15.03 5.27 6.80
C PHE A 511 14.58 4.54 8.08
N SER A 512 15.46 3.70 8.60
CA SER A 512 15.21 2.84 9.76
C SER A 512 16.41 2.84 10.72
N GLN A 513 16.19 2.34 11.93
CA GLN A 513 17.20 2.22 12.97
C GLN A 513 17.37 0.75 13.37
N PRO A 514 18.62 0.24 13.48
CA PRO A 514 18.87 -1.13 13.92
C PRO A 514 18.29 -1.40 15.31
N ALA A 515 17.93 -2.67 15.56
CA ALA A 515 17.46 -3.11 16.87
C ALA A 515 18.53 -3.04 17.97
N THR A 516 19.81 -2.90 17.59
CA THR A 516 20.96 -2.88 18.50
C THR A 516 21.82 -1.62 18.34
N GLN A 517 22.40 -1.15 19.44
CA GLN A 517 23.36 -0.06 19.50
C GLN A 517 24.54 -0.51 20.37
N ASN A 518 25.78 -0.26 19.95
CA ASN A 518 26.98 -0.72 20.68
C ASN A 518 27.02 -2.23 21.01
N GLY A 519 26.25 -3.06 20.29
CA GLY A 519 26.15 -4.50 20.56
C GLY A 519 25.09 -4.91 21.59
N GLU A 520 24.30 -3.97 22.12
CA GLU A 520 23.18 -4.21 23.02
C GLU A 520 21.84 -3.94 22.31
N THR A 521 20.78 -4.68 22.65
CA THR A 521 19.44 -4.46 22.09
C THR A 521 18.83 -3.20 22.69
N VAL A 522 18.55 -2.21 21.83
CA VAL A 522 18.01 -0.90 22.21
C VAL A 522 16.55 -0.74 21.78
N CYS A 523 16.08 -1.56 20.84
CA CYS A 523 14.68 -1.61 20.44
C CYS A 523 14.11 -3.01 20.70
N SER A 524 13.45 -3.19 21.85
CA SER A 524 12.78 -4.45 22.21
C SER A 524 11.79 -4.92 21.14
N ASN A 525 11.08 -3.98 20.52
CA ASN A 525 10.01 -4.31 19.59
C ASN A 525 10.52 -4.54 18.15
N CYS A 526 11.74 -4.17 17.77
CA CYS A 526 12.15 -4.23 16.36
C CYS A 526 12.24 -5.68 15.84
N ALA A 527 12.61 -6.64 16.68
CA ALA A 527 12.55 -8.07 16.36
C ALA A 527 11.09 -8.57 16.29
N ASP A 528 10.23 -8.10 17.19
CA ASP A 528 8.79 -8.41 17.17
C ASP A 528 8.08 -7.77 15.97
N LEU A 529 8.58 -6.64 15.46
CA LEU A 529 8.07 -5.91 14.29
C LEU A 529 8.53 -6.54 12.98
N GLU A 530 9.73 -7.10 12.94
CA GLU A 530 10.18 -7.97 11.84
C GLU A 530 9.27 -9.21 11.73
N ALA A 531 8.90 -9.82 12.87
CA ALA A 531 7.95 -10.94 12.91
C ALA A 531 6.51 -10.56 12.51
N GLN A 532 6.13 -9.28 12.60
CA GLN A 532 4.79 -8.77 12.26
C GLN A 532 4.66 -8.24 10.82
N ASN A 533 5.73 -8.31 10.02
CA ASN A 533 5.75 -7.89 8.60
C ASN A 533 5.22 -6.46 8.37
N VAL A 534 5.68 -5.49 9.17
CA VAL A 534 5.21 -4.10 9.05
C VAL A 534 5.61 -3.52 7.70
N GLN A 535 4.62 -3.23 6.85
CA GLN A 535 4.84 -2.71 5.51
C GLN A 535 4.94 -1.18 5.50
N VAL A 536 5.85 -0.68 4.67
CA VAL A 536 5.96 0.73 4.27
C VAL A 536 5.80 0.83 2.76
N THR A 537 5.44 2.02 2.29
CA THR A 537 5.12 2.27 0.89
C THR A 537 6.08 3.26 0.24
N ALA A 538 6.23 3.12 -1.07
CA ALA A 538 6.94 4.04 -1.93
C ALA A 538 6.17 4.20 -3.24
N TYR A 539 6.27 5.39 -3.85
CA TYR A 539 5.58 5.72 -5.10
C TYR A 539 6.53 6.42 -6.06
N ILE A 540 6.63 5.90 -7.28
CA ILE A 540 7.61 6.32 -8.28
C ILE A 540 6.88 6.72 -9.57
N PRO A 541 6.85 8.02 -9.92
CA PRO A 541 6.33 8.49 -11.20
C PRO A 541 7.20 7.98 -12.36
N LEU A 542 6.57 7.38 -13.38
CA LEU A 542 7.25 6.86 -14.58
C LEU A 542 7.01 7.70 -15.84
N THR A 543 5.97 8.54 -15.88
CA THR A 543 5.53 9.21 -17.12
C THR A 543 6.63 10.00 -17.82
N THR A 544 7.38 10.82 -17.07
CA THR A 544 8.47 11.63 -17.62
C THR A 544 9.61 10.77 -18.17
N PHE A 545 9.88 9.63 -17.52
CA PHE A 545 10.83 8.63 -17.99
C PHE A 545 10.35 7.97 -19.30
N LEU A 546 9.08 7.58 -19.38
CA LEU A 546 8.50 6.96 -20.57
C LEU A 546 8.47 7.94 -21.76
N ILE A 547 8.10 9.21 -21.54
CA ILE A 547 8.16 10.27 -22.57
C ILE A 547 9.57 10.36 -23.16
N LYS A 548 10.61 10.32 -22.32
CA LYS A 548 11.98 10.36 -22.81
C LYS A 548 12.38 9.09 -23.58
N LYS A 549 11.91 7.91 -23.17
CA LYS A 549 12.10 6.68 -23.95
C LYS A 549 11.48 6.79 -25.34
N ILE A 550 10.34 7.46 -25.47
CA ILE A 550 9.71 7.74 -26.77
C ILE A 550 10.58 8.70 -27.60
N GLN A 551 11.05 9.79 -27.01
CA GLN A 551 11.94 10.75 -27.68
C GLN A 551 13.27 10.11 -28.13
N GLN A 552 13.76 9.11 -27.40
CA GLN A 552 14.95 8.32 -27.73
C GLN A 552 14.66 7.16 -28.71
N GLN A 553 13.42 7.03 -29.21
CA GLN A 553 12.98 5.93 -30.09
C GLN A 553 13.13 4.53 -29.45
N GLN A 554 13.10 4.46 -28.12
CA GLN A 554 13.19 3.22 -27.33
C GLN A 554 11.81 2.71 -26.86
N LEU A 555 10.77 3.53 -27.02
CA LEU A 555 9.36 3.20 -26.75
C LEU A 555 8.50 3.83 -27.86
N GLN A 556 7.42 3.17 -28.27
CA GLN A 556 6.59 3.64 -29.39
C GLN A 556 5.60 4.74 -28.95
N SER A 557 4.89 4.53 -27.85
CA SER A 557 3.96 5.52 -27.30
C SER A 557 3.67 5.30 -25.81
N LEU A 558 2.83 6.15 -25.22
CA LEU A 558 2.29 5.98 -23.87
C LEU A 558 1.04 5.11 -23.81
N GLU A 559 0.67 4.43 -24.90
CA GLU A 559 -0.43 3.46 -24.88
C GLU A 559 -0.06 2.23 -24.02
N PRO A 560 -0.99 1.68 -23.22
CA PRO A 560 -0.71 0.59 -22.27
C PRO A 560 0.05 -0.58 -22.88
N VAL A 561 -0.33 -1.02 -24.09
CA VAL A 561 0.33 -2.13 -24.79
C VAL A 561 1.83 -1.93 -25.01
N HIS A 562 2.27 -0.70 -25.31
CA HIS A 562 3.69 -0.41 -25.54
C HIS A 562 4.45 -0.27 -24.23
N VAL A 563 3.82 0.30 -23.20
CA VAL A 563 4.41 0.41 -21.86
C VAL A 563 4.54 -0.98 -21.23
N GLU A 564 3.55 -1.84 -21.42
CA GLU A 564 3.59 -3.25 -21.01
C GLU A 564 4.72 -4.02 -21.70
N ASP A 565 4.91 -3.88 -23.02
CA ASP A 565 6.05 -4.50 -23.74
C ASP A 565 7.42 -4.04 -23.19
N LEU A 566 7.50 -2.79 -22.72
CA LEU A 566 8.73 -2.27 -22.14
C LEU A 566 8.98 -2.80 -20.72
N LEU A 567 7.96 -2.87 -19.87
CA LEU A 567 8.11 -3.12 -18.43
C LEU A 567 7.96 -4.60 -18.05
N ASN A 568 7.17 -5.39 -18.78
CA ASN A 568 6.83 -6.77 -18.40
C ASN A 568 8.08 -7.65 -18.32
N GLY A 569 8.34 -8.20 -17.13
CA GLY A 569 9.50 -9.04 -16.85
C GLY A 569 10.86 -8.34 -16.92
N ARG A 570 10.88 -7.00 -17.04
CA ARG A 570 12.10 -6.22 -17.27
C ARG A 570 12.44 -5.26 -16.14
N LEU A 571 11.51 -4.98 -15.24
CA LEU A 571 11.82 -4.34 -13.96
C LEU A 571 12.54 -5.34 -13.04
N TYR A 572 13.65 -4.91 -12.45
CA TYR A 572 14.40 -5.71 -11.48
C TYR A 572 15.03 -4.81 -10.40
N TRP A 573 15.38 -5.43 -9.28
CA TRP A 573 15.64 -4.72 -8.03
C TRP A 573 16.96 -5.16 -7.43
N GLU A 574 17.60 -4.22 -6.73
CA GLU A 574 18.79 -4.47 -5.93
C GLU A 574 18.58 -3.88 -4.54
N VAL A 575 19.05 -4.59 -3.51
CA VAL A 575 19.21 -4.02 -2.17
C VAL A 575 20.68 -3.66 -1.99
N ASP A 576 20.93 -2.38 -1.74
CA ASP A 576 22.24 -1.84 -1.40
C ASP A 576 22.25 -1.37 0.06
N MET A 577 23.30 -1.76 0.79
CA MET A 577 23.55 -1.30 2.15
C MET A 577 24.95 -0.70 2.20
N MET A 578 25.06 0.59 2.53
CA MET A 578 26.34 1.28 2.72
C MET A 578 27.27 1.19 1.49
N GLY A 579 26.70 1.26 0.28
CA GLY A 579 27.42 1.16 -0.99
C GLY A 579 27.86 -0.27 -1.32
N THR A 580 27.25 -1.28 -0.71
CA THR A 580 27.51 -2.70 -0.96
C THR A 580 26.22 -3.40 -1.39
N GLN A 581 26.29 -4.08 -2.53
CA GLN A 581 25.23 -4.94 -3.02
C GLN A 581 24.98 -6.12 -2.09
N ILE A 582 23.73 -6.33 -1.70
CA ILE A 582 23.31 -7.49 -0.92
C ILE A 582 22.76 -8.58 -1.84
N PRO A 583 23.26 -9.83 -1.74
CA PRO A 583 22.77 -10.96 -2.54
C PRO A 583 21.25 -11.16 -2.42
N GLU A 584 20.58 -11.48 -3.53
CA GLU A 584 19.11 -11.61 -3.62
C GLU A 584 18.55 -12.58 -2.58
N GLU A 585 19.24 -13.70 -2.33
CA GLU A 585 18.81 -14.75 -1.39
C GLU A 585 18.73 -14.27 0.06
N ARG A 586 19.35 -13.13 0.40
CA ARG A 586 19.35 -12.59 1.77
C ARG A 586 18.18 -11.68 2.06
N TRP A 587 17.54 -11.10 1.04
CA TRP A 587 16.48 -10.11 1.22
C TRP A 587 15.16 -10.47 0.55
N LYS A 588 15.16 -11.29 -0.53
CA LYS A 588 13.96 -11.57 -1.34
C LYS A 588 12.77 -12.05 -0.50
N ASP A 589 12.98 -13.08 0.32
CA ASP A 589 11.90 -13.69 1.12
C ASP A 589 11.53 -12.87 2.37
N LYS A 590 12.42 -11.97 2.80
CA LYS A 590 12.22 -11.13 4.00
C LYS A 590 11.54 -9.81 3.69
N LEU A 591 11.86 -9.23 2.53
CA LEU A 591 11.39 -7.91 2.13
C LEU A 591 9.90 -7.93 1.75
N ASN A 592 9.39 -9.10 1.35
CA ASN A 592 7.99 -9.31 0.96
C ASN A 592 7.51 -8.20 0.00
N LEU A 593 8.27 -8.04 -1.08
CA LEU A 593 8.13 -6.94 -2.02
C LEU A 593 6.83 -7.11 -2.85
N ASP A 594 5.87 -6.21 -2.67
CA ASP A 594 4.66 -6.06 -3.51
C ASP A 594 4.89 -4.86 -4.44
N VAL A 595 4.82 -5.10 -5.75
CA VAL A 595 5.07 -4.08 -6.77
C VAL A 595 3.91 -4.02 -7.72
N GLN A 596 3.31 -2.84 -7.82
CA GLN A 596 2.16 -2.59 -8.68
C GLN A 596 2.49 -1.45 -9.63
N VAL A 597 2.21 -1.63 -10.92
CA VAL A 597 2.29 -0.54 -11.90
C VAL A 597 0.88 -0.09 -12.20
N SER A 598 0.62 1.21 -12.07
CA SER A 598 -0.70 1.79 -12.32
C SER A 598 -0.67 2.79 -13.46
N VAL A 599 -1.80 2.93 -14.13
CA VAL A 599 -2.06 3.96 -15.14
C VAL A 599 -3.32 4.76 -14.79
N THR A 600 -3.28 6.06 -15.03
CA THR A 600 -4.48 6.92 -15.02
C THR A 600 -4.46 7.90 -16.18
N GLU A 601 -5.62 8.46 -16.52
CA GLU A 601 -5.71 9.60 -17.42
C GLU A 601 -5.70 10.89 -16.61
N MET A 602 -4.66 11.70 -16.80
CA MET A 602 -4.53 13.03 -16.20
C MET A 602 -4.96 14.08 -17.22
N SER A 603 -5.72 15.07 -16.77
CA SER A 603 -6.07 16.27 -17.54
C SER A 603 -5.43 17.50 -16.90
N TYR A 604 -4.68 18.25 -17.70
CA TYR A 604 -4.04 19.50 -17.28
C TYR A 604 -4.54 20.66 -18.12
N ALA A 605 -5.12 21.68 -17.49
CA ALA A 605 -5.51 22.92 -18.18
C ALA A 605 -4.29 23.80 -18.51
N GLU A 606 -4.41 24.65 -19.53
CA GLU A 606 -3.42 25.67 -19.84
C GLU A 606 -3.31 26.72 -18.73
N ASP A 607 -4.46 27.14 -18.17
CA ASP A 607 -4.51 28.02 -17.01
C ASP A 607 -3.86 27.32 -15.81
N PRO A 608 -2.74 27.85 -15.27
CA PRO A 608 -2.07 27.25 -14.12
C PRO A 608 -2.89 27.33 -12.83
N LYS A 609 -3.96 28.13 -12.75
CA LYS A 609 -4.84 28.18 -11.57
C LYS A 609 -5.79 26.99 -11.46
N ALA A 610 -6.05 26.33 -12.58
CA ALA A 610 -6.91 25.16 -12.59
C ALA A 610 -6.17 23.93 -12.01
N PRO A 611 -6.78 23.19 -11.07
CA PRO A 611 -6.21 21.94 -10.57
C PRO A 611 -6.15 20.89 -11.68
N ALA A 612 -5.26 19.92 -11.51
CA ALA A 612 -5.26 18.72 -12.36
C ALA A 612 -6.51 17.89 -12.06
N ASP A 613 -7.10 17.29 -13.10
CA ASP A 613 -8.23 16.37 -12.99
C ASP A 613 -7.80 14.97 -13.39
N PHE A 614 -8.22 13.95 -12.63
CA PHE A 614 -7.84 12.58 -12.89
C PHE A 614 -8.79 11.57 -12.23
N GLN A 615 -8.77 10.35 -12.76
CA GLN A 615 -9.50 9.21 -12.22
C GLN A 615 -8.60 8.38 -11.29
N GLU A 616 -9.21 7.62 -10.37
CA GLU A 616 -8.44 6.70 -9.53
C GLU A 616 -7.58 5.78 -10.42
N PRO A 617 -6.26 5.66 -10.20
CA PRO A 617 -5.40 4.87 -11.06
C PRO A 617 -5.76 3.39 -11.10
N GLU A 618 -5.75 2.81 -12.29
CA GLU A 618 -5.99 1.40 -12.54
C GLU A 618 -4.67 0.62 -12.50
N ILE A 619 -4.64 -0.51 -11.79
CA ILE A 619 -3.47 -1.40 -11.74
C ILE A 619 -3.39 -2.20 -13.04
N ILE A 620 -2.21 -2.27 -13.63
CA ILE A 620 -1.93 -3.07 -14.82
C ILE A 620 -1.54 -4.49 -14.37
N PRO A 621 -2.41 -5.52 -14.52
CA PRO A 621 -2.23 -6.83 -13.89
C PRO A 621 -1.07 -7.65 -14.46
N THR A 622 -0.58 -7.29 -15.64
CA THR A 622 0.55 -7.95 -16.31
C THR A 622 1.91 -7.46 -15.79
N LEU A 623 1.94 -6.39 -15.00
CA LEU A 623 3.15 -5.72 -14.52
C LEU A 623 3.25 -5.79 -12.99
N GLY A 624 4.45 -6.05 -12.46
CA GLY A 624 4.68 -6.22 -11.02
C GLY A 624 5.64 -7.36 -10.70
N THR A 625 5.66 -7.83 -9.44
CA THR A 625 6.43 -9.03 -9.06
C THR A 625 5.77 -10.32 -9.57
N GLU A 626 6.52 -11.43 -9.67
CA GLU A 626 5.96 -12.72 -10.12
C GLU A 626 4.81 -13.23 -9.24
N ALA A 627 4.76 -12.84 -7.97
CA ALA A 627 3.67 -13.19 -7.04
C ALA A 627 2.39 -12.35 -7.26
N ASP A 628 2.54 -11.14 -7.79
CA ASP A 628 1.44 -10.19 -8.04
C ASP A 628 0.89 -10.27 -9.48
N ARG A 629 1.57 -10.99 -10.37
CA ARG A 629 0.99 -11.32 -11.68
C ARG A 629 -0.22 -12.19 -11.43
N ALA A 630 -1.39 -11.73 -11.87
CA ALA A 630 -2.56 -12.59 -11.95
C ALA A 630 -2.12 -13.89 -12.63
N PRO A 631 -2.33 -15.07 -11.99
CA PRO A 631 -1.81 -16.29 -12.55
C PRO A 631 -2.41 -16.47 -13.95
N GLU A 632 -1.62 -16.99 -14.88
CA GLU A 632 -2.05 -17.13 -16.27
C GLU A 632 -3.46 -17.77 -16.30
N PRO A 633 -4.45 -17.19 -17.02
CA PRO A 633 -5.80 -17.71 -17.04
C PRO A 633 -5.86 -19.22 -17.34
N GLY A 634 -6.52 -19.97 -16.46
CA GLY A 634 -6.62 -21.42 -16.52
C GLY A 634 -5.37 -22.19 -16.06
N SER A 635 -4.37 -21.53 -15.47
CA SER A 635 -3.25 -22.19 -14.79
C SER A 635 -3.69 -22.80 -13.44
N ALA A 636 -2.86 -23.70 -12.90
CA ALA A 636 -3.12 -24.30 -11.59
C ALA A 636 -3.25 -23.25 -10.48
N ALA A 637 -2.47 -22.18 -10.51
CA ALA A 637 -2.54 -21.10 -9.54
C ALA A 637 -3.82 -20.26 -9.69
N ASP A 638 -4.25 -19.94 -10.93
CA ASP A 638 -5.51 -19.21 -11.20
C ASP A 638 -6.72 -20.00 -10.70
N ILE A 639 -6.75 -21.29 -10.99
CA ILE A 639 -7.83 -22.18 -10.56
C ILE A 639 -7.80 -22.38 -9.04
N ASN A 640 -6.61 -22.54 -8.44
CA ASN A 640 -6.48 -22.69 -6.99
C ASN A 640 -6.98 -21.46 -6.24
N GLN A 641 -6.67 -20.26 -6.74
CA GLN A 641 -7.21 -19.02 -6.21
C GLN A 641 -8.75 -19.01 -6.30
N SER A 642 -9.30 -19.32 -7.47
CA SER A 642 -10.76 -19.39 -7.68
C SER A 642 -11.45 -20.41 -6.77
N VAL A 643 -10.81 -21.56 -6.49
CA VAL A 643 -11.32 -22.58 -5.58
C VAL A 643 -11.32 -22.08 -4.14
N ASN A 644 -10.24 -21.44 -3.70
CA ASN A 644 -10.15 -20.85 -2.35
C ASN A 644 -11.18 -19.74 -2.14
N ASP A 645 -11.35 -18.87 -3.14
CA ASP A 645 -12.37 -17.82 -3.13
C ASP A 645 -13.77 -18.46 -3.03
N THR A 646 -14.04 -19.52 -3.79
CA THR A 646 -15.31 -20.26 -3.72
C THR A 646 -15.52 -20.91 -2.35
N VAL A 647 -14.49 -21.51 -1.74
CA VAL A 647 -14.61 -22.11 -0.40
C VAL A 647 -14.97 -21.05 0.64
N LYS A 648 -14.40 -19.85 0.52
CA LYS A 648 -14.69 -18.71 1.40
C LYS A 648 -16.08 -18.13 1.14
N ASP A 649 -16.35 -17.71 -0.09
CA ASP A 649 -17.55 -16.97 -0.49
C ASP A 649 -18.81 -17.84 -0.39
N ASN A 650 -18.71 -19.10 -0.81
CA ASN A 650 -19.81 -20.05 -0.68
C ASN A 650 -19.84 -20.71 0.71
N GLY A 651 -19.11 -20.21 1.72
CA GLY A 651 -19.18 -20.69 3.10
C GLY A 651 -18.92 -22.19 3.27
N LEU A 652 -17.99 -22.74 2.49
CA LEU A 652 -17.65 -24.18 2.49
C LEU A 652 -16.54 -24.53 3.49
N GLY A 653 -16.04 -23.57 4.26
CA GLY A 653 -14.94 -23.78 5.22
C GLY A 653 -15.25 -24.85 6.31
N ASP A 654 -16.52 -25.09 6.62
CA ASP A 654 -16.92 -26.16 7.55
C ASP A 654 -16.73 -27.58 6.98
N PHE A 655 -16.74 -27.70 5.64
CA PHE A 655 -16.47 -28.94 4.93
C PHE A 655 -14.97 -29.10 4.61
N PHE A 656 -14.28 -27.99 4.37
CA PHE A 656 -12.86 -27.94 4.03
C PHE A 656 -12.09 -27.05 5.01
N PRO A 657 -11.76 -27.57 6.21
CA PRO A 657 -11.05 -26.81 7.23
C PRO A 657 -9.59 -26.51 6.81
N PRO A 658 -8.94 -25.49 7.41
CA PRO A 658 -7.54 -25.18 7.13
C PRO A 658 -6.63 -26.41 7.28
N GLY A 659 -5.90 -26.75 6.21
CA GLY A 659 -5.04 -27.94 6.13
C GLY A 659 -5.64 -29.14 5.38
N ASP A 660 -6.90 -29.06 4.92
CA ASP A 660 -7.46 -30.03 3.98
C ASP A 660 -6.84 -29.85 2.58
N THR A 661 -6.29 -30.92 2.01
CA THR A 661 -5.62 -30.90 0.70
C THR A 661 -6.58 -31.08 -0.47
N TYR A 662 -7.84 -31.43 -0.23
CA TYR A 662 -8.80 -31.75 -1.29
C TYR A 662 -9.06 -30.57 -2.26
N PRO A 663 -9.26 -29.32 -1.82
CA PRO A 663 -9.46 -28.19 -2.73
C PRO A 663 -8.24 -27.96 -3.65
N GLU A 664 -7.02 -28.08 -3.12
CA GLU A 664 -5.79 -27.93 -3.89
C GLU A 664 -5.62 -29.06 -4.93
N GLU A 665 -5.94 -30.30 -4.55
CA GLU A 665 -5.92 -31.46 -5.45
C GLU A 665 -6.94 -31.28 -6.60
N VAL A 666 -8.13 -30.78 -6.31
CA VAL A 666 -9.17 -30.46 -7.31
C VAL A 666 -8.69 -29.36 -8.26
N ALA A 667 -8.11 -28.28 -7.74
CA ALA A 667 -7.60 -27.19 -8.57
C ALA A 667 -6.50 -27.65 -9.53
N LYS A 668 -5.56 -28.47 -9.03
CA LYS A 668 -4.51 -29.09 -9.85
C LYS A 668 -5.11 -29.98 -10.93
N LYS A 669 -6.07 -30.84 -10.57
CA LYS A 669 -6.72 -31.75 -11.52
C LYS A 669 -7.47 -30.99 -12.62
N ALA A 670 -8.18 -29.93 -12.26
CA ALA A 670 -8.88 -29.07 -13.22
C ALA A 670 -7.90 -28.36 -14.17
N ALA A 671 -6.75 -27.88 -13.69
CA ALA A 671 -5.74 -27.25 -14.54
C ALA A 671 -5.17 -28.20 -15.60
N GLU A 672 -4.99 -29.48 -15.26
CA GLU A 672 -4.52 -30.51 -16.21
C GLU A 672 -5.49 -30.68 -17.40
N LEU A 673 -6.79 -30.42 -17.20
CA LEU A 673 -7.82 -30.54 -18.24
C LEU A 673 -7.69 -29.49 -19.37
N LYS A 674 -6.95 -28.39 -19.15
CA LYS A 674 -6.65 -27.39 -20.19
C LYS A 674 -6.00 -28.05 -21.41
N ASN A 675 -5.09 -29.00 -21.16
CA ASN A 675 -4.28 -29.66 -22.18
C ASN A 675 -4.77 -31.06 -22.54
N ASP A 676 -5.83 -31.58 -21.90
CA ASP A 676 -6.39 -32.89 -22.21
C ASP A 676 -7.06 -32.87 -23.60
N PRO A 677 -6.64 -33.71 -24.57
CA PRO A 677 -7.28 -33.78 -25.88
C PRO A 677 -8.74 -34.27 -25.82
N ASN A 678 -9.13 -35.00 -24.77
CA ASN A 678 -10.47 -35.56 -24.62
C ASN A 678 -11.44 -34.63 -23.86
N ASN A 679 -10.97 -33.49 -23.37
CA ASN A 679 -11.79 -32.52 -22.68
C ASN A 679 -12.20 -31.36 -23.62
N PRO A 680 -13.47 -31.21 -24.02
CA PRO A 680 -13.90 -30.08 -24.85
C PRO A 680 -14.06 -28.76 -24.06
N LEU A 681 -14.05 -28.81 -22.72
CA LEU A 681 -14.28 -27.68 -21.80
C LEU A 681 -12.95 -27.04 -21.36
N LYS A 682 -12.37 -26.18 -22.20
CA LYS A 682 -10.97 -25.69 -22.04
C LYS A 682 -10.83 -24.23 -21.64
N SER A 683 -11.89 -23.42 -21.65
CA SER A 683 -11.75 -22.01 -21.27
C SER A 683 -11.43 -21.87 -19.78
N PRO A 684 -10.69 -20.83 -19.36
CA PRO A 684 -10.41 -20.59 -17.95
C PRO A 684 -11.64 -20.65 -17.05
N GLU A 685 -12.76 -20.06 -17.47
CA GLU A 685 -14.04 -20.08 -16.74
C GLU A 685 -14.60 -21.49 -16.63
N GLN A 686 -14.57 -22.26 -17.72
CA GLN A 686 -15.04 -23.66 -17.71
C GLN A 686 -14.20 -24.53 -16.75
N LEU A 687 -12.89 -24.31 -16.69
CA LEU A 687 -12.01 -25.04 -15.77
C LEU A 687 -12.30 -24.68 -14.31
N LYS A 688 -12.57 -23.40 -14.02
CA LYS A 688 -13.00 -22.94 -12.69
C LYS A 688 -14.36 -23.51 -12.28
N ASP A 689 -15.30 -23.57 -13.22
CA ASP A 689 -16.62 -24.19 -13.00
C ASP A 689 -16.51 -25.70 -12.72
N LEU A 690 -15.68 -26.42 -13.49
CA LEU A 690 -15.40 -27.85 -13.24
C LEU A 690 -14.77 -28.08 -11.86
N ALA A 691 -13.80 -27.25 -11.47
CA ALA A 691 -13.19 -27.31 -10.14
C ALA A 691 -14.24 -27.05 -9.04
N THR A 692 -15.10 -26.06 -9.24
CA THR A 692 -16.18 -25.72 -8.29
C THR A 692 -17.17 -26.88 -8.14
N LEU A 693 -17.61 -27.51 -9.24
CA LEU A 693 -18.51 -28.67 -9.18
C LEU A 693 -17.91 -29.83 -8.38
N ALA A 694 -16.60 -30.07 -8.50
CA ALA A 694 -15.92 -31.16 -7.79
C ALA A 694 -15.86 -30.96 -6.27
N LEU A 695 -16.12 -29.74 -5.75
CA LEU A 695 -16.29 -29.48 -4.33
C LEU A 695 -17.63 -30.02 -3.78
N TYR A 696 -18.60 -30.29 -4.64
CA TYR A 696 -19.90 -30.84 -4.27
C TYR A 696 -19.94 -32.37 -4.49
N GLN A 697 -20.77 -33.06 -3.71
CA GLN A 697 -21.09 -34.48 -3.91
C GLN A 697 -22.35 -34.61 -4.78
N PRO A 698 -22.23 -34.95 -6.07
CA PRO A 698 -23.37 -35.11 -6.94
C PRO A 698 -24.16 -36.39 -6.60
N VAL A 699 -25.48 -36.26 -6.58
CA VAL A 699 -26.44 -37.36 -6.54
C VAL A 699 -27.42 -37.19 -7.70
N ILE A 700 -27.46 -38.16 -8.61
CA ILE A 700 -28.41 -38.15 -9.72
C ILE A 700 -29.60 -39.04 -9.35
N TYR A 701 -30.78 -38.46 -9.28
CA TYR A 701 -32.05 -39.09 -8.92
C TYR A 701 -32.99 -39.13 -10.14
N CYS A 702 -33.09 -40.30 -10.75
CA CYS A 702 -33.71 -40.49 -12.07
C CYS A 702 -35.09 -41.15 -11.99
N ASP A 703 -35.99 -40.70 -12.87
CA ASP A 703 -37.30 -41.30 -13.07
C ASP A 703 -37.24 -42.58 -13.91
N ASP A 704 -37.91 -43.63 -13.43
CA ASP A 704 -38.07 -44.93 -14.07
C ASP A 704 -39.53 -45.42 -14.01
N SER A 705 -40.46 -44.48 -13.91
CA SER A 705 -41.90 -44.71 -13.99
C SER A 705 -42.35 -45.19 -15.38
N GLY A 706 -43.59 -45.66 -15.48
CA GLY A 706 -44.12 -46.20 -16.74
C GLY A 706 -44.11 -45.21 -17.91
N SER A 707 -44.30 -43.90 -17.65
CA SER A 707 -44.33 -42.83 -18.65
C SER A 707 -42.98 -42.63 -19.37
N MET A 708 -41.88 -42.97 -18.69
CA MET A 708 -40.55 -42.92 -19.27
C MET A 708 -40.31 -43.98 -20.35
N SER A 709 -41.14 -45.04 -20.44
CA SER A 709 -40.86 -46.19 -21.32
C SER A 709 -40.89 -45.83 -22.80
N ASP A 710 -39.81 -46.14 -23.52
CA ASP A 710 -39.72 -45.97 -24.98
C ASP A 710 -40.24 -47.21 -25.76
N THR A 711 -40.67 -48.25 -25.04
CA THR A 711 -41.08 -49.54 -25.61
C THR A 711 -42.32 -50.11 -24.93
N GLY A 712 -43.00 -51.06 -25.59
CA GLY A 712 -44.19 -51.71 -25.04
C GLY A 712 -45.52 -50.94 -25.26
N PRO A 713 -46.61 -51.34 -24.57
CA PRO A 713 -47.96 -50.82 -24.81
C PRO A 713 -48.14 -49.35 -24.44
N TRP A 714 -47.30 -48.85 -23.54
CA TRP A 714 -47.33 -47.50 -22.98
C TRP A 714 -46.15 -46.66 -23.48
N ARG A 715 -45.61 -46.98 -24.66
CA ARG A 715 -44.42 -46.32 -25.21
C ARG A 715 -44.69 -44.84 -25.48
N ASN A 716 -43.80 -43.97 -25.02
CA ASN A 716 -43.77 -42.58 -25.47
C ASN A 716 -43.06 -42.49 -26.84
N THR A 717 -43.38 -41.46 -27.63
CA THR A 717 -42.71 -41.19 -28.92
C THR A 717 -41.50 -40.26 -28.80
N GLU A 718 -41.26 -39.74 -27.60
CA GLU A 718 -40.27 -38.69 -27.31
C GLU A 718 -38.89 -39.25 -26.93
N GLN A 719 -38.76 -40.58 -26.78
CA GLN A 719 -37.53 -41.27 -26.39
C GLN A 719 -36.99 -40.84 -25.03
N ARG A 720 -37.89 -40.57 -24.07
CA ARG A 720 -37.58 -39.99 -22.75
C ARG A 720 -36.54 -40.80 -21.99
N TRP A 721 -36.70 -42.13 -21.95
CA TRP A 721 -35.74 -42.98 -21.24
C TRP A 721 -34.36 -42.93 -21.92
N ALA A 722 -34.29 -43.12 -23.23
CA ALA A 722 -33.03 -43.07 -23.97
C ALA A 722 -32.28 -41.75 -23.75
N LYS A 723 -32.96 -40.61 -23.85
CA LYS A 723 -32.36 -39.28 -23.59
C LYS A 723 -31.91 -39.13 -22.15
N GLN A 724 -32.68 -39.59 -21.17
CA GLN A 724 -32.26 -39.59 -19.77
C GLN A 724 -30.94 -40.36 -19.58
N ARG A 725 -30.80 -41.55 -20.18
CA ARG A 725 -29.56 -42.34 -20.05
C ARG A 725 -28.34 -41.58 -20.58
N GLU A 726 -28.49 -40.94 -21.73
CA GLU A 726 -27.41 -40.18 -22.38
C GLU A 726 -27.05 -38.94 -21.55
N LEU A 727 -28.05 -38.18 -21.08
CA LEU A 727 -27.86 -37.02 -20.22
C LEU A 727 -27.18 -37.38 -18.90
N VAL A 728 -27.64 -38.43 -18.21
CA VAL A 728 -27.09 -38.87 -16.92
C VAL A 728 -25.64 -39.33 -17.06
N THR A 729 -25.32 -40.04 -18.14
CA THR A 729 -23.93 -40.45 -18.44
C THR A 729 -23.03 -39.24 -18.64
N ARG A 730 -23.50 -38.24 -19.41
CA ARG A 730 -22.75 -36.99 -19.68
C ARG A 730 -22.57 -36.12 -18.44
N MET A 731 -23.63 -35.95 -17.65
CA MET A 731 -23.56 -35.25 -16.35
C MET A 731 -22.55 -35.92 -15.42
N THR A 732 -22.52 -37.26 -15.40
CA THR A 732 -21.53 -38.01 -14.62
C THR A 732 -20.10 -37.77 -15.11
N SER A 733 -19.88 -37.79 -16.42
CA SER A 733 -18.57 -37.45 -17.02
C SER A 733 -18.09 -36.06 -16.64
N ILE A 734 -18.97 -35.05 -16.69
CA ILE A 734 -18.63 -33.65 -16.38
C ILE A 734 -18.33 -33.48 -14.88
N THR A 735 -19.22 -33.96 -14.01
CA THR A 735 -19.09 -33.79 -12.54
C THR A 735 -17.89 -34.51 -11.93
N ASN A 736 -17.45 -35.61 -12.53
CA ASN A 736 -16.27 -36.34 -12.06
C ASN A 736 -14.94 -35.83 -12.64
N ARG A 737 -14.96 -34.96 -13.67
CA ARG A 737 -13.77 -34.67 -14.48
C ARG A 737 -12.63 -34.02 -13.70
N ALA A 738 -12.97 -33.13 -12.76
CA ALA A 738 -12.03 -32.45 -11.88
C ALA A 738 -11.84 -33.16 -10.52
N VAL A 739 -12.45 -34.33 -10.30
CA VAL A 739 -12.26 -35.11 -9.08
C VAL A 739 -10.90 -35.82 -9.13
N PRO A 740 -10.05 -35.71 -8.09
CA PRO A 740 -8.73 -36.36 -8.08
C PRO A 740 -8.81 -37.90 -8.13
N ASN A 741 -8.00 -38.52 -8.99
CA ASN A 741 -8.00 -39.98 -9.24
C ASN A 741 -7.66 -40.85 -8.02
N ASN A 742 -6.97 -40.29 -7.03
CA ASN A 742 -6.57 -40.97 -5.80
C ASN A 742 -7.71 -41.09 -4.77
N GLN A 743 -8.86 -40.45 -5.03
CA GLN A 743 -9.98 -40.42 -4.10
C GLN A 743 -11.12 -41.31 -4.62
N ARG A 744 -11.70 -42.17 -3.76
CA ARG A 744 -12.91 -42.95 -4.09
C ARG A 744 -14.16 -42.07 -4.06
N LYS A 745 -14.16 -40.99 -4.84
CA LYS A 745 -15.21 -39.98 -4.90
C LYS A 745 -15.80 -39.98 -6.32
N GLY A 746 -17.13 -40.09 -6.44
CA GLY A 746 -17.83 -40.09 -7.72
C GLY A 746 -19.33 -39.82 -7.55
N VAL A 747 -20.13 -39.98 -8.59
CA VAL A 747 -21.58 -39.73 -8.54
C VAL A 747 -22.32 -40.81 -7.76
N HIS A 748 -23.33 -40.42 -6.98
CA HIS A 748 -24.30 -41.38 -6.44
C HIS A 748 -25.52 -41.43 -7.36
N LEU A 749 -25.93 -42.63 -7.77
CA LEU A 749 -27.09 -42.83 -8.65
C LEU A 749 -28.26 -43.41 -7.85
N ARG A 750 -29.46 -42.87 -8.04
CA ARG A 750 -30.69 -43.36 -7.43
C ARG A 750 -31.82 -43.33 -8.45
N MET A 751 -32.70 -44.32 -8.38
CA MET A 751 -33.92 -44.36 -9.21
C MET A 751 -35.15 -44.12 -8.32
N ILE A 752 -36.17 -43.47 -8.86
CA ILE A 752 -37.43 -43.23 -8.15
C ILE A 752 -38.01 -44.57 -7.68
N ASN A 753 -38.17 -45.56 -8.54
CA ASN A 753 -38.84 -46.83 -8.21
C ASN A 753 -37.88 -47.97 -7.92
N GLN A 754 -36.95 -48.27 -8.83
CA GLN A 754 -36.03 -49.40 -8.65
C GLN A 754 -34.97 -49.16 -7.55
N HIS A 755 -34.45 -50.25 -6.97
CA HIS A 755 -33.34 -50.21 -6.01
C HIS A 755 -32.05 -50.66 -6.70
N LEU A 756 -30.97 -49.92 -6.47
CA LEU A 756 -29.66 -50.18 -7.06
C LEU A 756 -28.67 -50.63 -5.98
N SER A 757 -27.99 -51.74 -6.22
CA SER A 757 -26.85 -52.18 -5.41
C SER A 757 -25.57 -51.51 -5.92
N ASN A 758 -24.67 -51.12 -5.01
CA ASN A 758 -23.41 -50.43 -5.32
C ASN A 758 -23.61 -49.13 -6.13
N ALA A 759 -24.45 -48.24 -5.62
CA ALA A 759 -24.89 -47.06 -6.36
C ALA A 759 -24.20 -45.75 -5.94
N ASP A 760 -23.08 -45.83 -5.24
CA ASP A 760 -22.33 -44.68 -4.71
C ASP A 760 -20.93 -44.62 -5.34
N ASN A 761 -20.40 -43.40 -5.49
CA ASN A 761 -19.07 -43.11 -6.02
C ASN A 761 -18.79 -43.72 -7.41
N LEU A 762 -19.75 -43.60 -8.33
CA LEU A 762 -19.69 -44.15 -9.68
C LEU A 762 -18.98 -43.20 -10.65
N ASP A 763 -18.22 -43.80 -11.57
CA ASP A 763 -17.72 -43.15 -12.78
C ASP A 763 -18.73 -43.24 -13.93
N SER A 764 -18.43 -42.55 -15.04
CA SER A 764 -19.30 -42.50 -16.22
C SER A 764 -19.56 -43.89 -16.81
N ASP A 765 -18.56 -44.76 -16.83
CA ASP A 765 -18.69 -46.11 -17.40
C ASP A 765 -19.54 -47.02 -16.51
N ALA A 766 -19.43 -46.90 -15.19
CA ALA A 766 -20.25 -47.62 -14.23
C ALA A 766 -21.71 -47.20 -14.32
N VAL A 767 -21.98 -45.88 -14.39
CA VAL A 767 -23.33 -45.35 -14.60
C VAL A 767 -23.91 -45.85 -15.93
N ALA A 768 -23.15 -45.75 -17.02
CA ALA A 768 -23.59 -46.22 -18.34
C ALA A 768 -23.93 -47.72 -18.33
N ARG A 769 -23.11 -48.56 -17.67
CA ARG A 769 -23.38 -50.00 -17.52
C ARG A 769 -24.62 -50.28 -16.69
N ILE A 770 -24.83 -49.58 -15.57
CA ILE A 770 -26.00 -49.78 -14.71
C ILE A 770 -27.27 -49.41 -15.50
N ILE A 771 -27.33 -48.20 -16.03
CA ILE A 771 -28.55 -47.68 -16.66
C ILE A 771 -28.86 -48.40 -17.98
N SER A 772 -27.86 -48.87 -18.73
CA SER A 772 -28.10 -49.63 -19.97
C SER A 772 -28.79 -50.97 -19.74
N ASN A 773 -28.64 -51.56 -18.54
CA ASN A 773 -29.28 -52.82 -18.15
C ASN A 773 -30.65 -52.61 -17.50
N MET A 774 -31.16 -51.38 -17.48
CA MET A 774 -32.42 -51.01 -16.85
C MET A 774 -33.47 -50.59 -17.88
N TYR A 775 -34.73 -50.87 -17.53
CA TYR A 775 -35.90 -50.45 -18.28
C TYR A 775 -36.95 -49.88 -17.31
N PRO A 776 -37.65 -48.80 -17.67
CA PRO A 776 -38.80 -48.34 -16.92
C PRO A 776 -39.90 -49.41 -16.94
N HIS A 777 -40.58 -49.59 -15.83
CA HIS A 777 -41.63 -50.60 -15.74
C HIS A 777 -43.00 -49.95 -15.98
N PRO A 778 -43.86 -50.47 -16.89
CA PRO A 778 -45.09 -49.80 -17.29
C PRO A 778 -46.12 -49.55 -16.18
N TYR A 779 -45.98 -50.24 -15.05
CA TYR A 779 -46.87 -50.14 -13.90
C TYR A 779 -46.25 -49.38 -12.71
N HIS A 780 -45.05 -48.82 -12.86
CA HIS A 780 -44.45 -47.99 -11.82
C HIS A 780 -45.04 -46.58 -11.86
N SER A 781 -45.35 -46.06 -10.67
CA SER A 781 -45.80 -44.68 -10.47
C SER A 781 -44.62 -43.72 -10.27
N THR A 782 -44.91 -42.45 -9.93
CA THR A 782 -43.91 -41.39 -9.75
C THR A 782 -43.94 -40.82 -8.32
N PRO A 783 -43.64 -41.62 -7.28
CA PRO A 783 -43.57 -41.17 -5.89
C PRO A 783 -42.24 -40.43 -5.60
N ILE A 784 -42.00 -39.34 -6.35
CA ILE A 784 -40.75 -38.58 -6.38
C ILE A 784 -40.32 -38.10 -4.99
N GLY A 785 -41.25 -37.57 -4.18
CA GLY A 785 -40.94 -37.01 -2.86
C GLY A 785 -40.70 -38.06 -1.78
N THR A 786 -41.58 -39.05 -1.73
CA THR A 786 -41.49 -40.17 -0.77
C THR A 786 -40.19 -40.93 -0.95
N ASN A 787 -39.83 -41.23 -2.20
CA ASN A 787 -38.60 -41.99 -2.49
C ASN A 787 -37.34 -41.12 -2.49
N LEU A 788 -37.44 -39.80 -2.71
CA LEU A 788 -36.32 -38.87 -2.46
C LEU A 788 -35.91 -38.96 -0.99
N LYS A 789 -36.89 -38.90 -0.08
CA LYS A 789 -36.62 -39.06 1.35
C LYS A 789 -36.02 -40.42 1.67
N GLN A 790 -36.68 -41.51 1.28
CA GLN A 790 -36.27 -42.86 1.68
C GLN A 790 -34.93 -43.31 1.07
N LYS A 791 -34.65 -42.94 -0.19
CA LYS A 791 -33.51 -43.48 -0.94
C LYS A 791 -32.30 -42.53 -1.02
N VAL A 792 -32.53 -41.24 -0.80
CA VAL A 792 -31.48 -40.20 -0.85
C VAL A 792 -31.27 -39.60 0.53
N LEU A 793 -32.26 -38.91 1.08
CA LEU A 793 -32.07 -38.09 2.29
C LEU A 793 -31.85 -38.92 3.56
N ASP A 794 -32.62 -39.98 3.75
CA ASP A 794 -32.50 -40.88 4.90
C ASP A 794 -31.10 -41.52 4.98
N PRO A 795 -30.57 -42.20 3.94
CA PRO A 795 -29.26 -42.84 4.01
C PRO A 795 -28.08 -41.87 3.94
N LEU A 796 -28.16 -40.83 3.11
CA LEU A 796 -26.99 -39.98 2.81
C LEU A 796 -26.87 -38.76 3.73
N VAL A 797 -27.98 -38.25 4.26
CA VAL A 797 -28.00 -37.02 5.07
C VAL A 797 -28.36 -37.36 6.52
N TYR A 798 -29.59 -37.83 6.74
CA TYR A 798 -30.13 -37.97 8.09
C TYR A 798 -29.41 -39.06 8.89
N SER A 799 -29.15 -40.22 8.30
CA SER A 799 -28.45 -41.32 8.99
C SER A 799 -27.00 -40.97 9.30
N VAL A 800 -26.33 -40.23 8.42
CA VAL A 800 -24.94 -39.78 8.63
C VAL A 800 -24.88 -38.82 9.82
N ILE A 801 -25.69 -37.76 9.81
CA ILE A 801 -25.71 -36.76 10.88
C ILE A 801 -26.18 -37.37 12.22
N LYS A 802 -27.23 -38.20 12.21
CA LYS A 802 -27.71 -38.89 13.43
C LYS A 802 -26.69 -39.87 14.02
N SER A 803 -25.78 -40.41 13.19
CA SER A 803 -24.67 -41.26 13.65
C SER A 803 -23.50 -40.49 14.28
N GLY A 804 -23.58 -39.14 14.33
CA GLY A 804 -22.51 -38.28 14.83
C GLY A 804 -21.38 -38.04 13.82
N ARG A 805 -21.52 -38.51 12.58
CA ARG A 805 -20.57 -38.26 11.50
C ARG A 805 -20.89 -36.95 10.80
N LYS A 806 -19.86 -36.25 10.33
CA LYS A 806 -20.01 -35.05 9.50
C LYS A 806 -20.17 -35.42 8.02
N LEU A 807 -20.90 -34.59 7.29
CA LEU A 807 -20.91 -34.64 5.83
C LEU A 807 -19.54 -34.20 5.29
N GLU A 808 -18.94 -34.99 4.38
CA GLU A 808 -17.60 -34.71 3.82
C GLU A 808 -17.62 -33.60 2.77
N ARG A 809 -18.73 -33.47 2.03
CA ARG A 809 -18.96 -32.43 1.01
C ARG A 809 -20.43 -32.03 1.05
N PRO A 810 -20.77 -30.79 0.65
CA PRO A 810 -22.16 -30.42 0.38
C PRO A 810 -22.74 -31.29 -0.75
N TYR A 811 -24.02 -31.65 -0.67
CA TYR A 811 -24.69 -32.48 -1.68
C TYR A 811 -25.36 -31.63 -2.76
N LEU A 812 -25.20 -32.05 -4.02
CA LEU A 812 -25.94 -31.51 -5.16
C LEU A 812 -26.82 -32.63 -5.74
N ILE A 813 -28.11 -32.57 -5.45
CA ILE A 813 -29.10 -33.58 -5.87
C ILE A 813 -29.76 -33.13 -7.17
N LEU A 814 -29.44 -33.83 -8.26
CA LEU A 814 -29.94 -33.60 -9.62
C LEU A 814 -31.12 -34.53 -9.87
N ILE A 815 -32.31 -33.98 -10.05
CA ILE A 815 -33.58 -34.70 -10.10
C ILE A 815 -34.13 -34.60 -11.52
N LEU A 816 -34.30 -35.75 -12.18
CA LEU A 816 -34.82 -35.86 -13.53
C LEU A 816 -36.17 -36.57 -13.50
N THR A 817 -37.22 -35.97 -14.06
CA THR A 817 -38.56 -36.56 -14.13
C THR A 817 -39.31 -36.12 -15.39
N ASP A 818 -40.28 -36.92 -15.86
CA ASP A 818 -41.18 -36.55 -16.97
C ASP A 818 -42.59 -36.17 -16.53
N GLY A 819 -42.83 -36.06 -15.22
CA GLY A 819 -44.15 -35.86 -14.65
C GLY A 819 -44.15 -35.18 -13.29
N CYS A 820 -45.29 -35.26 -12.61
CA CYS A 820 -45.53 -34.73 -11.27
C CYS A 820 -45.67 -35.88 -10.24
N PRO A 821 -45.70 -35.57 -8.93
CA PRO A 821 -45.95 -36.56 -7.88
C PRO A 821 -47.22 -37.38 -8.17
N TRP A 822 -47.08 -38.71 -8.28
CA TRP A 822 -48.20 -39.62 -8.54
C TRP A 822 -48.16 -40.85 -7.63
N MET A 823 -49.33 -41.20 -7.07
CA MET A 823 -49.49 -42.20 -6.00
C MET A 823 -48.77 -41.83 -4.68
N GLU A 824 -48.65 -40.53 -4.40
CA GLU A 824 -48.21 -39.96 -3.12
C GLU A 824 -48.96 -38.63 -2.85
N PRO A 825 -48.89 -38.05 -1.64
CA PRO A 825 -49.43 -36.71 -1.38
C PRO A 825 -48.77 -35.65 -2.27
N GLU A 826 -49.54 -34.69 -2.79
CA GLU A 826 -49.03 -33.64 -3.70
C GLU A 826 -47.84 -32.86 -3.10
N ASP A 827 -47.89 -32.54 -1.81
CA ASP A 827 -46.83 -31.80 -1.10
C ASP A 827 -45.64 -32.68 -0.67
N ALA A 828 -45.62 -33.99 -0.97
CA ALA A 828 -44.61 -34.91 -0.45
C ALA A 828 -43.18 -34.49 -0.85
N PHE A 829 -42.99 -34.07 -2.11
CA PHE A 829 -41.70 -33.58 -2.61
C PHE A 829 -41.29 -32.27 -1.93
N ARG A 830 -42.18 -31.28 -1.93
CA ARG A 830 -41.99 -29.99 -1.28
C ARG A 830 -41.58 -30.17 0.19
N ASN A 831 -42.31 -31.02 0.92
CA ASN A 831 -42.03 -31.29 2.32
C ASN A 831 -40.68 -31.99 2.51
N ALA A 832 -40.32 -32.93 1.63
CA ALA A 832 -39.02 -33.61 1.71
C ALA A 832 -37.83 -32.64 1.62
N ILE A 833 -37.86 -31.68 0.68
CA ILE A 833 -36.77 -30.71 0.49
C ILE A 833 -36.73 -29.66 1.62
N VAL A 834 -37.90 -29.15 2.04
CA VAL A 834 -37.99 -28.13 3.11
C VAL A 834 -37.63 -28.73 4.47
N ASP A 835 -38.06 -29.96 4.77
CA ASP A 835 -37.71 -30.64 6.01
C ASP A 835 -36.22 -30.98 6.08
N CYS A 836 -35.58 -31.27 4.94
CA CYS A 836 -34.14 -31.44 4.86
C CYS A 836 -33.40 -30.16 5.27
N ALA A 837 -33.76 -29.02 4.67
CA ALA A 837 -33.18 -27.72 4.98
C ALA A 837 -33.32 -27.37 6.48
N ARG A 838 -34.51 -27.59 7.05
CA ARG A 838 -34.77 -27.37 8.49
C ARG A 838 -33.98 -28.35 9.37
N PHE A 839 -33.79 -29.58 8.94
CA PHE A 839 -33.01 -30.56 9.67
C PHE A 839 -31.53 -30.16 9.72
N LEU A 840 -30.97 -29.70 8.60
CA LEU A 840 -29.59 -29.22 8.51
C LEU A 840 -29.34 -28.04 9.46
N ASP A 841 -30.22 -27.03 9.41
CA ASP A 841 -30.16 -25.83 10.26
C ASP A 841 -30.12 -26.18 11.75
N ARG A 842 -30.99 -27.10 12.19
CA ARG A 842 -31.04 -27.58 13.59
C ARG A 842 -29.80 -28.36 14.04
N ASN A 843 -29.03 -28.90 13.09
CA ASN A 843 -27.83 -29.69 13.38
C ASN A 843 -26.54 -28.91 13.07
N GLY A 844 -26.62 -27.57 12.97
CA GLY A 844 -25.45 -26.71 12.80
C GLY A 844 -24.87 -26.69 11.38
N TYR A 845 -25.65 -27.11 10.38
CA TYR A 845 -25.30 -26.97 8.97
C TYR A 845 -26.06 -25.82 8.34
N ARG A 846 -25.51 -25.22 7.29
CA ARG A 846 -26.25 -24.29 6.44
C ARG A 846 -27.41 -25.02 5.75
N LYS A 847 -28.55 -24.35 5.60
CA LYS A 847 -29.79 -24.93 5.04
C LYS A 847 -29.62 -25.52 3.64
N ASP A 848 -28.75 -24.94 2.85
CA ASP A 848 -28.40 -25.30 1.47
C ASP A 848 -27.16 -26.22 1.39
N ALA A 849 -26.70 -26.80 2.50
CA ALA A 849 -25.66 -27.85 2.47
C ALA A 849 -26.10 -29.05 1.61
N VAL A 850 -27.39 -29.21 1.39
CA VAL A 850 -28.00 -30.09 0.38
C VAL A 850 -28.81 -29.21 -0.57
N ARG A 851 -28.40 -29.14 -1.83
CA ARG A 851 -29.12 -28.41 -2.89
C ARG A 851 -29.84 -29.37 -3.81
N PHE A 852 -30.99 -28.94 -4.31
CA PHE A 852 -31.81 -29.70 -5.24
C PHE A 852 -31.88 -28.96 -6.57
N CYS A 853 -31.69 -29.67 -7.67
CA CYS A 853 -31.89 -29.18 -9.02
C CYS A 853 -32.95 -30.06 -9.68
N LEU A 854 -34.12 -29.50 -9.99
CA LEU A 854 -35.23 -30.21 -10.62
C LEU A 854 -35.29 -29.88 -12.11
N SER A 855 -35.28 -30.92 -12.93
CA SER A 855 -35.32 -30.82 -14.40
C SER A 855 -36.33 -31.78 -15.00
N THR A 856 -37.01 -31.33 -16.07
CA THR A 856 -38.04 -32.10 -16.76
C THR A 856 -37.54 -32.67 -18.09
N ILE A 857 -37.99 -33.89 -18.39
CA ILE A 857 -37.78 -34.58 -19.67
C ILE A 857 -39.13 -34.82 -20.33
N GLY A 858 -39.29 -34.39 -21.57
CA GLY A 858 -40.53 -34.58 -22.33
C GLY A 858 -41.56 -33.48 -22.09
N THR A 859 -42.66 -33.50 -22.85
CA THR A 859 -43.56 -32.33 -23.00
C THR A 859 -44.90 -32.47 -22.28
N HIS A 860 -44.96 -33.18 -21.14
CA HIS A 860 -46.22 -33.38 -20.44
C HIS A 860 -46.60 -32.12 -19.62
N GLU A 861 -47.83 -31.62 -19.80
CA GLU A 861 -48.32 -30.38 -19.14
C GLU A 861 -48.26 -30.47 -17.60
N ASP A 862 -48.57 -31.64 -17.03
CA ASP A 862 -48.49 -31.84 -15.57
C ASP A 862 -47.09 -31.62 -14.98
N ALA A 863 -46.02 -31.87 -15.76
CA ALA A 863 -44.65 -31.64 -15.32
C ALA A 863 -44.32 -30.14 -15.26
N GLU A 864 -44.85 -29.35 -16.20
CA GLU A 864 -44.74 -27.89 -16.19
C GLU A 864 -45.50 -27.30 -15.00
N TRP A 865 -46.75 -27.74 -14.78
CA TRP A 865 -47.54 -27.31 -13.63
C TRP A 865 -46.84 -27.62 -12.29
N PHE A 866 -46.20 -28.78 -12.18
CA PHE A 866 -45.43 -29.14 -11.00
C PHE A 866 -44.23 -28.22 -10.78
N LEU A 867 -43.47 -27.89 -11.83
CA LEU A 867 -42.39 -26.91 -11.73
C LEU A 867 -42.90 -25.53 -11.30
N ASP A 868 -43.98 -25.05 -11.93
CA ASP A 868 -44.57 -23.72 -11.70
C ASP A 868 -45.15 -23.59 -10.29
N SER A 869 -45.57 -24.70 -9.67
CA SER A 869 -46.07 -24.71 -8.29
C SER A 869 -45.07 -24.13 -7.27
N PHE A 870 -43.77 -24.10 -7.59
CA PHE A 870 -42.71 -23.56 -6.74
C PHE A 870 -42.41 -22.06 -6.98
N ASP A 871 -42.97 -21.42 -8.01
CA ASP A 871 -42.65 -20.02 -8.40
C ASP A 871 -42.79 -19.02 -7.24
N THR A 872 -43.74 -19.28 -6.35
CA THR A 872 -44.06 -18.40 -5.21
C THR A 872 -43.64 -18.98 -3.86
N ASP A 873 -43.07 -20.19 -3.85
CA ASP A 873 -42.70 -20.89 -2.62
C ASP A 873 -41.28 -20.54 -2.17
N ARG A 874 -41.17 -19.41 -1.46
CA ARG A 874 -39.89 -18.90 -0.95
C ARG A 874 -39.10 -19.93 -0.13
N GLN A 875 -39.77 -20.78 0.64
CA GLN A 875 -39.08 -21.77 1.48
C GLN A 875 -38.44 -22.89 0.66
N ALA A 876 -39.12 -23.36 -0.40
CA ALA A 876 -38.54 -24.34 -1.31
C ALA A 876 -37.40 -23.72 -2.14
N LEU A 877 -37.61 -22.50 -2.65
CA LEU A 877 -36.64 -21.79 -3.51
C LEU A 877 -35.33 -21.42 -2.79
N GLU A 878 -35.27 -21.45 -1.46
CA GLU A 878 -34.01 -21.32 -0.70
C GLU A 878 -33.00 -22.43 -1.04
N VAL A 879 -33.49 -23.63 -1.40
CA VAL A 879 -32.65 -24.83 -1.62
C VAL A 879 -32.90 -25.55 -2.94
N LEU A 880 -33.97 -25.18 -3.66
CA LEU A 880 -34.40 -25.76 -4.94
C LEU A 880 -34.10 -24.80 -6.09
N HIS A 881 -33.29 -25.27 -7.04
CA HIS A 881 -33.15 -24.70 -8.37
C HIS A 881 -34.01 -25.49 -9.37
N ARG A 882 -34.60 -24.79 -10.34
CA ARG A 882 -35.36 -25.38 -11.44
C ARG A 882 -34.72 -24.96 -12.75
N THR A 883 -34.55 -25.91 -13.67
CA THR A 883 -34.03 -25.58 -15.00
C THR A 883 -35.08 -24.87 -15.85
N ALA A 884 -34.66 -23.91 -16.66
CA ALA A 884 -35.55 -23.24 -17.62
C ALA A 884 -35.87 -24.18 -18.80
N GLY A 885 -37.12 -24.62 -18.88
CA GLY A 885 -37.62 -25.48 -19.96
C GLY A 885 -37.15 -26.94 -19.89
N HIS A 886 -37.46 -27.69 -20.94
CA HIS A 886 -37.22 -29.13 -21.03
C HIS A 886 -35.78 -29.45 -21.46
N ILE A 887 -35.05 -30.16 -20.61
CA ILE A 887 -33.62 -30.41 -20.85
C ILE A 887 -33.38 -31.32 -22.05
N ASP A 888 -34.36 -32.15 -22.40
CA ASP A 888 -34.29 -33.11 -23.50
C ASP A 888 -34.49 -32.45 -24.88
N GLN A 889 -35.28 -31.38 -24.95
CA GLN A 889 -35.39 -30.55 -26.16
C GLN A 889 -34.08 -29.83 -26.45
N ARG A 890 -33.45 -29.27 -25.40
CA ARG A 890 -32.15 -28.61 -25.54
C ARG A 890 -31.06 -29.61 -25.89
N TYR A 891 -31.13 -30.82 -25.33
CA TYR A 891 -30.28 -31.94 -25.74
C TYR A 891 -30.41 -32.24 -27.24
N ASP A 892 -31.63 -32.39 -27.76
CA ASP A 892 -31.85 -32.69 -29.18
C ASP A 892 -31.30 -31.60 -30.12
N GLN A 893 -31.35 -30.34 -29.70
CA GLN A 893 -30.76 -29.21 -30.44
C GLN A 893 -29.23 -29.28 -30.50
N LEU A 894 -28.58 -29.73 -29.42
CA LEU A 894 -27.13 -29.66 -29.25
C LEU A 894 -26.40 -30.99 -29.47
N ARG A 895 -27.09 -32.14 -29.52
CA ARG A 895 -26.48 -33.48 -29.56
C ARG A 895 -25.54 -33.75 -30.75
N GLN A 896 -25.60 -32.93 -31.80
CA GLN A 896 -24.69 -33.01 -32.94
C GLN A 896 -23.40 -32.18 -32.75
N ASN A 897 -23.35 -31.32 -31.73
CA ASN A 897 -22.20 -30.49 -31.38
C ASN A 897 -21.78 -30.76 -29.93
N GLU A 898 -20.88 -31.72 -29.76
CA GLU A 898 -20.39 -32.19 -28.47
C GLU A 898 -19.89 -31.05 -27.55
N LYS A 899 -19.18 -30.07 -28.13
CA LYS A 899 -18.59 -28.96 -27.37
C LYS A 899 -19.66 -28.03 -26.81
N GLU A 900 -20.65 -27.65 -27.63
CA GLU A 900 -21.75 -26.80 -27.19
C GLU A 900 -22.66 -27.52 -26.19
N LEU A 901 -22.91 -28.81 -26.41
CA LEU A 901 -23.68 -29.64 -25.51
C LEU A 901 -23.04 -29.71 -24.11
N GLU A 902 -21.75 -30.05 -24.02
CA GLU A 902 -21.06 -30.11 -22.73
C GLU A 902 -20.98 -28.74 -22.06
N SER A 903 -20.77 -27.66 -22.82
CA SER A 903 -20.73 -26.32 -22.25
C SER A 903 -22.08 -25.90 -21.66
N TRP A 904 -23.18 -26.26 -22.31
CA TRP A 904 -24.52 -26.03 -21.78
C TRP A 904 -24.80 -26.89 -20.55
N LEU A 905 -24.42 -28.17 -20.57
CA LEU A 905 -24.57 -29.06 -19.41
C LEU A 905 -23.78 -28.55 -18.20
N LEU A 906 -22.54 -28.09 -18.39
CA LEU A 906 -21.73 -27.50 -17.32
C LEU A 906 -22.44 -26.28 -16.70
N SER A 907 -22.95 -25.38 -17.53
CA SER A 907 -23.68 -24.19 -17.07
C SER A 907 -24.95 -24.57 -16.30
N MET A 908 -25.71 -25.56 -16.76
CA MET A 908 -26.91 -26.06 -16.08
C MET A 908 -26.56 -26.69 -14.72
N LEU A 909 -25.49 -27.48 -14.64
CA LEU A 909 -25.01 -28.09 -13.39
C LEU A 909 -24.50 -27.03 -12.39
N MET A 910 -23.93 -25.94 -12.88
CA MET A 910 -23.43 -24.83 -12.06
C MET A 910 -24.52 -23.87 -11.59
N SER A 911 -25.64 -23.76 -12.30
CA SER A 911 -26.76 -22.86 -11.96
C SER A 911 -27.25 -22.97 -10.51
N PRO A 912 -27.47 -24.18 -9.92
CA PRO A 912 -27.84 -24.30 -8.51
C PRO A 912 -26.74 -23.82 -7.55
N VAL A 913 -25.47 -23.80 -7.97
CA VAL A 913 -24.32 -23.39 -7.15
C VAL A 913 -24.11 -21.86 -7.22
N GLN A 914 -24.28 -21.26 -8.40
CA GLN A 914 -24.01 -19.84 -8.65
C GLN A 914 -25.03 -18.88 -8.01
N LEU A 915 -26.25 -19.35 -7.69
CA LEU A 915 -27.28 -18.55 -7.00
C LEU A 915 -26.84 -18.00 -5.62
N LEU A 916 -25.74 -18.50 -5.05
CA LEU A 916 -25.12 -17.97 -3.84
C LEU A 916 -24.49 -16.57 -3.99
N LYS A 917 -24.13 -16.16 -5.21
CA LYS A 917 -23.46 -14.87 -5.46
C LYS A 917 -24.42 -13.67 -5.53
N ALA A 918 -25.72 -13.91 -5.60
CA ALA A 918 -26.75 -12.87 -5.82
C ALA A 918 -27.62 -12.58 -4.57
N GLY A 919 -27.29 -13.18 -3.43
CA GLY A 919 -28.03 -13.08 -2.16
C GLY A 919 -27.37 -12.17 -1.14
#